data_AF-A0A425BZ60-F1
#
_entry.id   AF-A0A425BZ60-F1
#
_cell.length_a   1.000
_cell.length_b   1.000
_cell.length_c   1.000
_cell.angle_alpha   90.00
_cell.angle_beta   90.00
_cell.angle_gamma   90.00
#
_symmetry.space_group_name_H-M   'P 1'
#
loop_
_entity.id
_entity.type
_entity.pdbx_description
1 polymer ?
#
loop_
_entity_poly.entity_id
_entity_poly.type
_entity_poly.pdbx_seq_one_letter_code
_entity_poly.pdbx_strand_id
1 'polypeptide(L)'
;MGGVYTRVLNVASLRSGDHVCIWDYSRWPISYQHHGIVWVSGTTAAEIRVCHVWSPLEGFQEAQADSCARISTLEEFLDNRKPKHLRLVEYHTSGLREVLSRWGEVHLSKADLPEVVLARCKFLLGLGRGDFNLFTQNCEHAAHWCMTGEQWCKQTLTKAKGRVPFEKRLVKEDVDALVKEVEEVKANSRSIVGNVLKLSGSKVFLRIKGNYYVRVEADGTVGIVPQGYDPTTCGSTAFRLECYARGYNSIRVRFFHEESGCYMFSRSTFSCFRDLQMKKPRTVRGKSGLTWEYSTLGYLRSMNQHRRYVGARDDGLLLDVSMRGDAARVELIACNGAAKAYTFPDIHQVTRTYNYEKFVQWTDSQNMWDYKATNLNTSSLTSSTMTPTTEQAADVVALPPHTKSVMGSVYTRVRSISSLRPGDHICIWDHSRWPFSYQHHGIVWASSDQLADVRVCHVWSPLQSYKEAQADSCFRISPLEEFLYNRNVKDLRLVEYHTSAFRDFLSKWGEVHRGKSDLPEVVLARCKFLLGLGKGDFNIFTQNCEHAAHWCKTGHQWSKQILTKVSGRVPFEKHLAKEDIDALENEIEEIKGISRTVVNNVLRLSGSKVYLRVCGNMYVRIMDDGLHVNVVPQGENPDTCKRTAFRLECYSKEYNCVKVAFFHEESGRYMFSRSTFSCFRDLRMKKANCLRGTSGMRWEYSSGGHLSSMNQHRRYIGMRDDGLLVDVGLRGDASYFEFVPCVSPSSIDTRQSASYVSPPDITLTKRSYNHAKTVRETRSQSMIDFEEERRGLPEVTLYEPMQ
;
A
#
# COMPACT_ATOMS: atom_id res chain seq x y z
N MET A 1 10.36 -5.01 9.97
CA MET A 1 11.78 -5.36 9.91
C MET A 1 12.32 -4.96 8.54
N GLY A 2 12.74 -3.70 8.36
CA GLY A 2 13.73 -3.38 7.32
C GLY A 2 15.02 -4.08 7.74
N GLY A 3 15.48 -5.03 6.93
CA GLY A 3 16.40 -6.07 7.36
C GLY A 3 17.80 -5.53 7.64
N VAL A 4 18.52 -6.19 8.54
CA VAL A 4 19.98 -6.03 8.80
C VAL A 4 20.81 -5.91 7.49
N TYR A 5 20.28 -6.41 6.38
CA TYR A 5 20.87 -6.49 5.05
C TYR A 5 20.95 -5.18 4.25
N THR A 6 20.10 -4.18 4.50
CA THR A 6 20.17 -2.88 3.80
C THR A 6 21.04 -1.86 4.54
N ARG A 7 21.57 -2.21 5.71
CA ARG A 7 22.40 -1.29 6.52
C ARG A 7 23.77 -1.07 5.89
N VAL A 8 24.14 0.20 5.72
CA VAL A 8 25.51 0.57 5.37
C VAL A 8 26.40 0.33 6.58
N LEU A 9 27.31 -0.63 6.47
CA LEU A 9 28.25 -0.99 7.56
C LEU A 9 29.50 -0.12 7.53
N ASN A 10 30.00 0.17 6.32
CA ASN A 10 31.13 1.04 6.07
C ASN A 10 30.76 2.02 4.95
N VAL A 11 30.87 3.33 5.23
CA VAL A 11 30.56 4.37 4.26
C VAL A 11 31.56 4.39 3.11
N ALA A 12 32.80 3.95 3.32
CA ALA A 12 33.82 3.83 2.29
C ALA A 12 33.47 2.78 1.21
N SER A 13 32.47 1.92 1.46
CA SER A 13 31.97 0.94 0.51
C SER A 13 30.90 1.51 -0.44
N LEU A 14 30.46 2.76 -0.23
CA LEU A 14 29.55 3.47 -1.13
C LEU A 14 30.26 3.86 -2.42
N ARG A 15 29.53 3.78 -3.54
CA ARG A 15 30.03 4.10 -4.89
C ARG A 15 29.07 5.04 -5.60
N SER A 16 29.61 5.89 -6.49
CA SER A 16 28.80 6.83 -7.28
C SER A 16 27.65 6.13 -8.01
N GLY A 17 26.43 6.65 -7.86
CA GLY A 17 25.18 6.06 -8.35
C GLY A 17 24.49 5.11 -7.37
N ASP A 18 25.04 4.89 -6.17
CA ASP A 18 24.33 4.15 -5.10
C ASP A 18 23.17 5.00 -4.54
N HIS A 19 21.98 4.41 -4.42
CA HIS A 19 20.84 5.06 -3.77
C HIS A 19 20.87 4.79 -2.27
N VAL A 20 20.98 5.85 -1.47
CA VAL A 20 20.96 5.78 -0.01
C VAL A 20 19.70 6.42 0.55
N CYS A 21 19.26 5.94 1.71
CA CYS A 21 18.21 6.59 2.47
C CYS A 21 18.48 6.54 3.96
N ILE A 22 17.89 7.48 4.69
CA ILE A 22 17.94 7.55 6.15
C ILE A 22 16.63 8.11 6.68
N TRP A 23 16.18 7.62 7.84
CA TRP A 23 15.02 8.20 8.50
C TRP A 23 15.32 9.62 8.98
N ASP A 24 14.47 10.54 8.57
CA ASP A 24 14.43 11.92 9.01
C ASP A 24 13.35 12.10 10.08
N TYR A 25 13.74 12.75 11.17
CA TYR A 25 12.86 13.11 12.28
C TYR A 25 12.96 14.61 12.63
N SER A 26 13.83 15.39 11.96
CA SER A 26 14.05 16.81 12.30
C SER A 26 12.93 17.69 11.75
N ARG A 27 12.26 17.27 10.67
CA ARG A 27 11.15 18.01 10.03
C ARG A 27 9.78 17.75 10.67
N TRP A 28 9.70 17.93 11.98
CA TRP A 28 8.45 17.78 12.75
C TRP A 28 7.29 18.58 12.12
N PRO A 29 6.07 18.01 11.97
CA PRO A 29 5.58 16.79 12.61
C PRO A 29 5.71 15.49 11.80
N ILE A 30 6.50 15.44 10.72
CA ILE A 30 6.52 14.29 9.79
C ILE A 30 7.87 13.58 9.82
N SER A 31 7.87 12.31 10.24
CA SER A 31 9.01 11.43 9.99
C SER A 31 8.89 10.79 8.60
N TYR A 32 9.91 10.94 7.76
CA TYR A 32 9.97 10.34 6.42
C TYR A 32 11.39 9.78 6.17
N GLN A 33 11.59 8.89 5.19
CA GLN A 33 12.96 8.55 4.80
C GLN A 33 13.43 9.60 3.79
N HIS A 34 14.53 10.25 4.12
CA HIS A 34 15.25 11.13 3.22
C HIS A 34 16.09 10.29 2.26
N HIS A 35 15.91 10.53 0.97
CA HIS A 35 16.54 9.77 -0.11
C HIS A 35 17.59 10.61 -0.83
N GLY A 36 18.71 9.98 -1.20
CA GLY A 36 19.78 10.62 -1.96
C GLY A 36 20.57 9.62 -2.79
N ILE A 37 21.22 10.12 -3.83
CA ILE A 37 22.12 9.34 -4.67
C ILE A 37 23.55 9.75 -4.36
N VAL A 38 24.42 8.78 -4.09
CA VAL A 38 25.86 9.03 -3.93
C VAL A 38 26.38 9.63 -5.24
N TRP A 39 26.77 10.90 -5.19
CA TRP A 39 27.36 11.63 -6.29
C TRP A 39 28.83 11.26 -6.38
N VAL A 40 29.62 11.55 -5.33
CA VAL A 40 31.05 11.22 -5.27
C VAL A 40 31.31 10.28 -4.10
N SER A 41 32.06 9.21 -4.35
CA SER A 41 32.54 8.30 -3.30
C SER A 41 33.77 8.87 -2.59
N GLY A 42 33.94 8.52 -1.32
CA GLY A 42 35.08 8.92 -0.49
C GLY A 42 35.33 7.88 0.60
N THR A 43 36.39 8.07 1.36
CA THR A 43 36.75 7.19 2.49
C THR A 43 36.03 7.59 3.78
N THR A 44 35.69 8.87 3.91
CA THR A 44 35.01 9.46 5.08
C THR A 44 33.67 10.08 4.69
N ALA A 45 32.80 10.34 5.68
CA ALA A 45 31.51 11.00 5.43
C ALA A 45 31.69 12.46 4.95
N ALA A 46 32.73 13.16 5.40
CA ALA A 46 33.10 14.48 4.92
C ALA A 46 33.56 14.50 3.45
N GLU A 47 34.09 13.41 2.91
CA GLU A 47 34.52 13.29 1.51
C GLU A 47 33.39 12.86 0.58
N ILE A 48 32.48 12.01 1.05
CA ILE A 48 31.36 11.52 0.24
C ILE A 48 30.41 12.69 -0.07
N ARG A 49 29.97 12.78 -1.33
CA ARG A 49 28.96 13.75 -1.77
C ARG A 49 27.67 13.03 -2.16
N VAL A 50 26.53 13.59 -1.78
CA VAL A 50 25.20 13.04 -2.05
C VAL A 50 24.37 14.06 -2.80
N CYS A 51 23.83 13.67 -3.96
CA CYS A 51 22.82 14.44 -4.69
C CYS A 51 21.44 14.07 -4.17
N HIS A 52 20.67 15.06 -3.73
CA HIS A 52 19.37 14.85 -3.11
C HIS A 52 18.50 16.11 -3.16
N VAL A 53 17.19 15.97 -2.99
CA VAL A 53 16.28 17.11 -2.93
C VAL A 53 16.13 17.54 -1.48
N TRP A 54 16.61 18.75 -1.15
CA TRP A 54 16.72 19.20 0.23
C TRP A 54 16.78 20.73 0.35
N SER A 55 16.50 21.21 1.56
CA SER A 55 16.62 22.61 1.96
C SER A 55 17.27 22.70 3.34
N PRO A 56 18.20 23.65 3.56
CA PRO A 56 18.82 23.90 4.86
C PRO A 56 17.91 24.67 5.83
N LEU A 57 16.75 25.15 5.38
CA LEU A 57 15.84 25.91 6.23
C LEU A 57 15.08 24.99 7.20
N GLU A 58 14.91 25.43 8.45
CA GLU A 58 14.24 24.65 9.50
C GLU A 58 12.71 24.74 9.41
N GLY A 59 12.18 25.87 8.96
CA GLY A 59 10.73 26.09 8.81
C GLY A 59 10.13 25.24 7.69
N PHE A 60 8.99 24.58 7.93
CA PHE A 60 8.41 23.63 6.97
C PHE A 60 8.00 24.29 5.64
N GLN A 61 7.36 25.47 5.69
CA GLN A 61 6.88 26.16 4.50
C GLN A 61 8.05 26.73 3.69
N GLU A 62 9.02 27.32 4.38
CA GLU A 62 10.24 27.87 3.82
C GLU A 62 11.10 26.77 3.21
N ALA A 63 11.27 25.65 3.93
CA ALA A 63 11.97 24.47 3.44
C ALA A 63 11.30 23.86 2.22
N GLN A 64 9.96 23.82 2.18
CA GLN A 64 9.23 23.34 1.00
C GLN A 64 9.41 24.28 -0.20
N ALA A 65 9.37 25.59 0.03
CA ALA A 65 9.57 26.62 -0.99
C ALA A 65 11.03 26.64 -1.52
N ASP A 66 12.01 26.35 -0.68
CA ASP A 66 13.43 26.36 -1.04
C ASP A 66 13.95 25.01 -1.54
N SER A 67 13.32 23.88 -1.18
CA SER A 67 13.81 22.54 -1.53
C SER A 67 14.02 22.39 -3.03
N CYS A 68 15.26 22.12 -3.43
CA CYS A 68 15.65 21.83 -4.80
C CYS A 68 16.72 20.73 -4.80
N ALA A 69 17.05 20.17 -5.97
CA ALA A 69 18.10 19.17 -6.05
C ALA A 69 19.48 19.84 -5.88
N ARG A 70 20.22 19.38 -4.87
CA ARG A 70 21.53 19.91 -4.47
C ARG A 70 22.50 18.79 -4.17
N ILE A 71 23.77 19.14 -4.08
CA ILE A 71 24.84 18.25 -3.63
C ILE A 71 25.28 18.71 -2.24
N SER A 72 25.29 17.78 -1.29
CA SER A 72 25.81 17.99 0.07
C SER A 72 26.90 16.96 0.38
N THR A 73 27.64 17.17 1.46
CA THR A 73 28.44 16.10 2.07
C THR A 73 27.53 15.02 2.63
N LEU A 74 28.05 13.81 2.88
CA LEU A 74 27.29 12.78 3.58
C LEU A 74 27.01 13.20 5.03
N GLU A 75 27.87 13.98 5.66
CA GLU A 75 27.64 14.51 7.01
C GLU A 75 26.43 15.45 7.06
N GLU A 76 26.34 16.38 6.12
CA GLU A 76 25.18 17.26 5.94
C GLU A 76 23.91 16.47 5.60
N PHE A 77 24.02 15.48 4.71
CA PHE A 77 22.90 14.58 4.39
C PHE A 77 22.42 13.81 5.63
N LEU A 78 23.34 13.44 6.52
CA LEU A 78 23.03 12.76 7.77
C LEU A 78 22.45 13.72 8.81
N ASP A 79 22.68 15.03 8.76
CA ASP A 79 22.08 16.03 9.67
C ASP A 79 22.02 15.56 11.15
N ASN A 80 23.19 15.35 11.76
CA ASN A 80 23.37 14.81 13.12
C ASN A 80 22.85 13.37 13.38
N ARG A 81 22.28 12.69 12.37
CA ARG A 81 21.82 11.30 12.49
C ARG A 81 22.99 10.34 12.43
N LYS A 82 22.92 9.28 13.25
CA LYS A 82 24.01 8.30 13.36
C LYS A 82 24.13 7.48 12.05
N PRO A 83 25.33 7.29 11.48
CA PRO A 83 25.56 6.48 10.26
C PRO A 83 24.97 5.07 10.32
N LYS A 84 24.81 4.48 11.52
CA LYS A 84 24.13 3.18 11.70
C LYS A 84 22.69 3.12 11.17
N HIS A 85 22.05 4.28 10.96
CA HIS A 85 20.70 4.38 10.40
C HIS A 85 20.70 4.54 8.88
N LEU A 86 21.85 4.78 8.25
CA LEU A 86 21.99 4.85 6.81
C LEU A 86 21.68 3.48 6.18
N ARG A 87 20.93 3.50 5.08
CA ARG A 87 20.52 2.32 4.34
C ARG A 87 20.89 2.47 2.86
N LEU A 88 21.29 1.37 2.24
CA LEU A 88 21.40 1.23 0.79
C LEU A 88 20.09 0.66 0.25
N VAL A 89 19.50 1.32 -0.73
CA VAL A 89 18.23 0.92 -1.35
C VAL A 89 18.46 -0.19 -2.38
N GLU A 90 17.72 -1.29 -2.25
CA GLU A 90 17.84 -2.45 -3.14
C GLU A 90 16.84 -2.39 -4.31
N TYR A 91 17.31 -2.76 -5.50
CA TYR A 91 16.50 -2.83 -6.72
C TYR A 91 16.44 -4.25 -7.28
N HIS A 92 15.49 -4.48 -8.20
CA HIS A 92 15.28 -5.72 -8.95
C HIS A 92 14.93 -6.92 -8.04
N THR A 93 14.34 -6.70 -6.87
CA THR A 93 14.07 -7.75 -5.87
C THR A 93 12.87 -8.65 -6.22
N SER A 94 12.48 -9.58 -5.33
CA SER A 94 11.28 -10.40 -5.50
C SER A 94 10.05 -9.72 -4.89
N GLY A 95 8.85 -9.97 -5.42
CA GLY A 95 7.63 -9.32 -4.94
C GLY A 95 7.36 -9.58 -3.46
N LEU A 96 7.64 -10.80 -2.97
CA LEU A 96 7.56 -11.12 -1.54
C LEU A 96 8.51 -10.25 -0.69
N ARG A 97 9.73 -9.99 -1.17
CA ARG A 97 10.72 -9.18 -0.45
C ARG A 97 10.36 -7.71 -0.45
N GLU A 98 9.85 -7.19 -1.57
CA GLU A 98 9.34 -5.83 -1.64
C GLU A 98 8.17 -5.63 -0.67
N VAL A 99 7.26 -6.62 -0.54
CA VAL A 99 6.14 -6.59 0.41
C VAL A 99 6.59 -6.65 1.87
N LEU A 100 7.62 -7.45 2.18
CA LEU A 100 8.15 -7.58 3.54
C LEU A 100 9.02 -6.39 3.97
N SER A 101 9.62 -5.67 3.02
CA SER A 101 10.33 -4.42 3.26
C SER A 101 9.33 -3.28 3.50
N ARG A 102 9.28 -2.81 4.73
CA ARG A 102 8.47 -1.65 5.12
C ARG A 102 9.30 -0.40 4.78
N TRP A 103 8.77 0.47 3.91
CA TRP A 103 9.26 1.82 3.58
C TRP A 103 10.51 1.89 2.67
N GLY A 104 10.35 2.36 1.42
CA GLY A 104 11.38 2.90 0.47
C GLY A 104 12.71 2.17 0.22
N GLU A 105 13.03 1.12 0.95
CA GLU A 105 14.35 0.48 1.01
C GLU A 105 14.53 -0.60 -0.06
N VAL A 106 13.44 -1.05 -0.66
CA VAL A 106 13.43 -2.17 -1.61
C VAL A 106 12.38 -1.93 -2.69
N HIS A 107 12.82 -2.06 -3.95
CA HIS A 107 11.99 -1.94 -5.15
C HIS A 107 12.07 -3.20 -6.04
N LEU A 108 10.96 -3.51 -6.70
CA LEU A 108 10.88 -4.51 -7.78
C LEU A 108 11.54 -4.03 -9.08
N SER A 109 11.53 -2.73 -9.33
CA SER A 109 12.04 -2.11 -10.56
C SER A 109 13.53 -2.39 -10.77
N LYS A 110 13.94 -2.51 -12.02
CA LYS A 110 15.36 -2.67 -12.37
C LYS A 110 16.06 -1.31 -12.30
N ALA A 111 17.17 -1.24 -11.60
CA ALA A 111 18.04 -0.07 -11.63
C ALA A 111 18.76 0.05 -12.98
N ASP A 112 18.87 1.27 -13.48
CA ASP A 112 19.72 1.66 -14.60
C ASP A 112 21.21 1.67 -14.17
N LEU A 113 22.11 1.92 -15.12
CA LEU A 113 23.55 2.04 -14.89
C LEU A 113 23.89 3.27 -14.04
N PRO A 114 24.95 3.20 -13.20
CA PRO A 114 25.43 4.35 -12.45
C PRO A 114 25.61 5.61 -13.30
N GLU A 115 26.13 5.49 -14.52
CA GLU A 115 26.33 6.61 -15.44
C GLU A 115 24.99 7.26 -15.86
N VAL A 116 23.96 6.45 -16.12
CA VAL A 116 22.60 6.95 -16.41
C VAL A 116 21.99 7.62 -15.18
N VAL A 117 22.20 7.03 -13.99
CA VAL A 117 21.74 7.59 -12.72
C VAL A 117 22.37 8.96 -12.46
N LEU A 118 23.69 9.07 -12.67
CA LEU A 118 24.43 10.33 -12.50
C LEU A 118 24.03 11.38 -13.53
N ALA A 119 23.75 11.01 -14.79
CA ALA A 119 23.26 11.93 -15.81
C ALA A 119 21.91 12.54 -15.40
N ARG A 120 21.02 11.71 -14.86
CA ARG A 120 19.74 12.16 -14.29
C ARG A 120 19.92 13.04 -13.06
N CYS A 121 20.83 12.68 -12.14
CA CYS A 121 21.13 13.53 -10.99
C CYS A 121 21.64 14.91 -11.43
N LYS A 122 22.55 14.96 -12.41
CA LYS A 122 23.09 16.18 -13.00
C LYS A 122 21.96 17.06 -13.55
N PHE A 123 21.06 16.46 -14.32
CA PHE A 123 19.91 17.16 -14.90
C PHE A 123 19.01 17.79 -13.83
N LEU A 124 18.89 17.18 -12.66
CA LEU A 124 18.06 17.72 -11.58
C LEU A 124 18.72 18.86 -10.80
N LEU A 125 20.04 19.04 -10.87
CA LEU A 125 20.74 20.04 -10.06
C LEU A 125 20.18 21.44 -10.28
N GLY A 126 19.84 22.12 -9.19
CA GLY A 126 19.22 23.45 -9.22
C GLY A 126 17.72 23.45 -9.53
N LEU A 127 17.14 22.34 -9.99
CA LEU A 127 15.71 22.23 -10.27
C LEU A 127 14.87 21.91 -9.02
N GLY A 128 13.59 22.26 -9.09
CA GLY A 128 12.59 21.85 -8.10
C GLY A 128 12.28 22.87 -7.00
N ARG A 129 12.94 24.05 -6.99
CA ARG A 129 12.69 25.12 -6.01
C ARG A 129 11.21 25.54 -6.00
N GLY A 130 10.50 25.21 -4.92
CA GLY A 130 9.07 25.49 -4.74
C GLY A 130 8.11 24.46 -5.35
N ASP A 131 8.63 23.42 -6.02
CA ASP A 131 7.83 22.29 -6.53
C ASP A 131 8.01 21.01 -5.68
N PHE A 132 8.89 21.03 -4.68
CA PHE A 132 9.02 19.93 -3.74
C PHE A 132 7.71 19.73 -2.99
N ASN A 133 7.20 18.51 -3.01
CA ASN A 133 6.03 18.14 -2.24
C ASN A 133 6.26 16.76 -1.63
N LEU A 134 6.22 16.69 -0.30
CA LEU A 134 6.49 15.47 0.46
C LEU A 134 5.59 14.29 0.06
N PHE A 135 4.40 14.56 -0.48
CA PHE A 135 3.39 13.56 -0.81
C PHE A 135 3.29 13.22 -2.30
N THR A 136 3.68 14.13 -3.19
CA THR A 136 3.45 13.98 -4.64
C THR A 136 4.70 14.12 -5.50
N GLN A 137 5.74 14.80 -5.01
CA GLN A 137 7.01 15.03 -5.72
C GLN A 137 8.16 15.24 -4.72
N ASN A 138 8.48 14.18 -3.98
CA ASN A 138 9.45 14.19 -2.89
C ASN A 138 10.83 13.65 -3.32
N CYS A 139 11.75 13.54 -2.35
CA CYS A 139 13.10 13.03 -2.58
C CYS A 139 13.11 11.58 -3.08
N GLU A 140 12.18 10.72 -2.65
CA GLU A 140 12.06 9.34 -3.15
C GLU A 140 11.65 9.32 -4.62
N HIS A 141 10.71 10.17 -5.05
CA HIS A 141 10.33 10.29 -6.46
C HIS A 141 11.53 10.64 -7.34
N ALA A 142 12.31 11.65 -6.93
CA ALA A 142 13.49 12.09 -7.65
C ALA A 142 14.56 10.99 -7.68
N ALA A 143 14.90 10.40 -6.53
CA ALA A 143 15.91 9.35 -6.46
C ALA A 143 15.50 8.08 -7.23
N HIS A 144 14.23 7.64 -7.13
CA HIS A 144 13.71 6.50 -7.88
C HIS A 144 13.69 6.77 -9.38
N TRP A 145 13.38 8.00 -9.81
CA TRP A 145 13.47 8.38 -11.22
C TRP A 145 14.92 8.38 -11.71
N CYS A 146 15.87 8.89 -10.92
CA CYS A 146 17.29 8.77 -11.24
C CYS A 146 17.66 7.29 -11.44
N MET A 147 17.16 6.41 -10.58
CA MET A 147 17.48 4.97 -10.63
C MET A 147 16.79 4.20 -11.75
N THR A 148 15.60 4.59 -12.21
CA THR A 148 14.76 3.71 -13.06
C THR A 148 14.15 4.41 -14.29
N GLY A 149 14.14 5.74 -14.31
CA GLY A 149 13.38 6.55 -15.27
C GLY A 149 11.88 6.66 -14.94
N GLU A 150 11.40 6.01 -13.88
CA GLU A 150 10.03 6.14 -13.41
C GLU A 150 9.96 6.94 -12.11
N GLN A 151 9.00 7.86 -12.02
CA GLN A 151 8.75 8.63 -10.80
C GLN A 151 7.78 7.86 -9.90
N TRP A 152 8.32 7.14 -8.91
CA TRP A 152 7.53 6.35 -7.97
C TRP A 152 8.02 6.58 -6.54
N CYS A 153 7.08 6.70 -5.61
CA CYS A 153 7.37 6.79 -4.18
C CYS A 153 6.62 5.70 -3.43
N LYS A 154 7.35 4.83 -2.74
CA LYS A 154 6.80 3.75 -1.93
C LYS A 154 6.26 4.26 -0.60
N GLN A 155 6.83 5.35 -0.05
CA GLN A 155 6.34 5.94 1.19
C GLN A 155 4.89 6.44 1.08
N THR A 156 4.54 6.99 -0.08
CA THR A 156 3.22 7.59 -0.31
C THR A 156 2.38 6.79 -1.31
N LEU A 157 2.95 5.72 -1.91
CA LEU A 157 2.35 4.90 -2.96
C LEU A 157 1.86 5.72 -4.16
N THR A 158 2.57 6.80 -4.47
CA THR A 158 2.23 7.72 -5.56
C THR A 158 3.16 7.52 -6.77
N LYS A 159 2.59 7.79 -7.95
CA LYS A 159 3.31 7.88 -9.22
C LYS A 159 3.15 9.30 -9.73
N ALA A 160 4.25 10.04 -9.86
CA ALA A 160 4.19 11.39 -10.42
C ALA A 160 3.97 11.33 -11.95
N LYS A 161 3.34 12.38 -12.49
CA LYS A 161 3.06 12.51 -13.92
C LYS A 161 4.20 13.27 -14.61
N GLY A 162 4.62 12.79 -15.77
CA GLY A 162 5.65 13.42 -16.59
C GLY A 162 6.82 12.50 -16.89
N ARG A 163 7.60 12.84 -17.92
CA ARG A 163 8.81 12.13 -18.34
C ARG A 163 9.95 12.30 -17.34
N VAL A 164 10.00 13.45 -16.68
CA VAL A 164 11.03 13.84 -15.71
C VAL A 164 10.43 14.53 -14.48
N PRO A 165 11.09 14.51 -13.32
CA PRO A 165 10.75 15.35 -12.19
C PRO A 165 10.74 16.82 -12.60
N PHE A 166 9.76 17.57 -12.11
CA PHE A 166 9.64 19.03 -12.34
C PHE A 166 9.46 19.44 -13.82
N GLU A 167 8.97 18.53 -14.68
CA GLU A 167 8.81 18.76 -16.15
C GLU A 167 8.08 20.06 -16.51
N LYS A 168 7.15 20.54 -15.68
CA LYS A 168 6.37 21.76 -15.96
C LYS A 168 7.23 23.03 -16.09
N ARG A 169 8.44 23.05 -15.55
CA ARG A 169 9.36 24.19 -15.63
C ARG A 169 10.46 24.00 -16.66
N LEU A 170 10.42 22.89 -17.39
CA LEU A 170 11.47 22.49 -18.31
C LEU A 170 11.04 22.73 -19.75
N VAL A 171 12.00 23.25 -20.51
CA VAL A 171 11.87 23.38 -21.95
C VAL A 171 12.00 21.98 -22.56
N LYS A 172 11.19 21.69 -23.56
CA LYS A 172 11.07 20.33 -24.12
C LYS A 172 12.42 19.84 -24.66
N GLU A 173 13.19 20.75 -25.23
CA GLU A 173 14.50 20.56 -25.82
C GLU A 173 15.51 20.04 -24.78
N ASP A 174 15.48 20.53 -23.54
CA ASP A 174 16.37 20.07 -22.46
C ASP A 174 16.05 18.63 -22.05
N VAL A 175 14.76 18.30 -21.98
CA VAL A 175 14.30 16.94 -21.68
C VAL A 175 14.70 15.98 -22.80
N ASP A 176 14.56 16.40 -24.06
CA ASP A 176 14.91 15.58 -25.22
C ASP A 176 16.44 15.39 -25.31
N ALA A 177 17.24 16.40 -24.93
CA ALA A 177 18.70 16.30 -24.82
C ALA A 177 19.13 15.27 -23.76
N LEU A 178 18.51 15.29 -22.56
CA LEU A 178 18.76 14.27 -21.54
C LEU A 178 18.39 12.86 -22.04
N VAL A 179 17.23 12.70 -22.69
CA VAL A 179 16.80 11.40 -23.22
C VAL A 179 17.81 10.87 -24.24
N LYS A 180 18.34 11.74 -25.09
CA LYS A 180 19.39 11.40 -26.05
C LYS A 180 20.68 10.95 -25.36
N GLU A 181 21.18 11.72 -24.39
CA GLU A 181 22.37 11.37 -23.59
C GLU A 181 22.20 10.00 -22.91
N VAL A 182 21.04 9.76 -22.28
CA VAL A 182 20.73 8.48 -21.63
C VAL A 182 20.74 7.34 -22.64
N GLU A 183 20.15 7.51 -23.83
CA GLU A 183 20.14 6.44 -24.84
C GLU A 183 21.51 6.16 -25.45
N GLU A 184 22.38 7.16 -25.58
CA GLU A 184 23.78 6.99 -25.99
C GLU A 184 24.56 6.14 -24.97
N VAL A 185 24.43 6.43 -23.67
CA VAL A 185 25.03 5.61 -22.60
C VAL A 185 24.48 4.18 -22.62
N LYS A 186 23.16 4.03 -22.80
CA LYS A 186 22.53 2.70 -22.92
C LYS A 186 22.99 1.95 -24.17
N ALA A 187 23.24 2.62 -25.30
CA ALA A 187 23.74 2.02 -26.53
C ALA A 187 25.13 1.41 -26.34
N ASN A 188 26.04 2.13 -25.68
CA ASN A 188 27.37 1.61 -25.34
C ASN A 188 27.28 0.37 -24.46
N SER A 189 26.42 0.38 -23.46
CA SER A 189 26.19 -0.78 -22.59
C SER A 189 25.61 -1.99 -23.35
N ARG A 190 24.66 -1.76 -24.27
CA ARG A 190 24.11 -2.81 -25.15
C ARG A 190 25.20 -3.46 -26.02
N SER A 191 26.17 -2.67 -26.49
CA SER A 191 27.32 -3.18 -27.24
C SER A 191 28.19 -4.14 -26.41
N ILE A 192 28.53 -3.76 -25.17
CA ILE A 192 29.27 -4.62 -24.23
C ILE A 192 28.51 -5.91 -23.94
N VAL A 193 27.19 -5.81 -23.67
CA VAL A 193 26.33 -6.99 -23.49
C VAL A 193 26.37 -7.90 -24.71
N GLY A 194 26.29 -7.32 -25.92
CA GLY A 194 26.39 -8.04 -27.18
C GLY A 194 27.69 -8.83 -27.31
N ASN A 195 28.82 -8.24 -26.92
CA ASN A 195 30.12 -8.92 -26.96
C ASN A 195 30.22 -10.08 -25.96
N VAL A 196 29.72 -9.91 -24.74
CA VAL A 196 29.70 -11.01 -23.73
C VAL A 196 28.78 -12.15 -24.18
N LEU A 197 27.65 -11.85 -24.84
CA LEU A 197 26.75 -12.87 -25.36
C LEU A 197 27.41 -13.77 -26.42
N LYS A 198 28.38 -13.26 -27.19
CA LYS A 198 29.16 -14.07 -28.15
C LYS A 198 29.97 -15.17 -27.48
N LEU A 199 30.27 -15.05 -26.19
CA LEU A 199 30.96 -16.08 -25.40
C LEU A 199 30.05 -17.21 -24.91
N SER A 200 28.72 -17.10 -25.10
CA SER A 200 27.81 -18.15 -24.65
C SER A 200 28.14 -19.49 -25.33
N GLY A 201 28.28 -20.53 -24.52
CA GLY A 201 28.71 -21.87 -24.95
C GLY A 201 30.24 -22.06 -25.00
N SER A 202 31.03 -20.99 -24.95
CA SER A 202 32.49 -21.06 -24.98
C SER A 202 33.09 -21.33 -23.59
N LYS A 203 34.31 -21.88 -23.58
CA LYS A 203 35.13 -21.97 -22.35
C LYS A 203 35.78 -20.62 -22.05
N VAL A 204 35.61 -20.17 -20.81
CA VAL A 204 36.14 -18.91 -20.32
C VAL A 204 36.88 -19.09 -18.98
N PHE A 205 37.96 -18.35 -18.81
CA PHE A 205 38.57 -18.07 -17.51
C PHE A 205 37.95 -16.82 -16.91
N LEU A 206 37.84 -16.79 -15.58
CA LEU A 206 37.36 -15.62 -14.83
C LEU A 206 38.55 -14.90 -14.23
N ARG A 207 38.82 -13.68 -14.68
CA ARG A 207 39.88 -12.83 -14.14
C ARG A 207 39.32 -11.83 -13.15
N ILE A 208 39.94 -11.72 -11.97
CA ILE A 208 39.50 -10.94 -10.82
C ILE A 208 40.56 -9.87 -10.53
N LYS A 209 40.13 -8.62 -10.33
CA LYS A 209 41.03 -7.47 -10.02
C LYS A 209 42.22 -7.34 -11.00
N GLY A 210 42.05 -7.75 -12.27
CA GLY A 210 43.06 -7.65 -13.33
C GLY A 210 44.21 -8.67 -13.29
N ASN A 211 44.61 -9.14 -12.09
CA ASN A 211 45.83 -9.93 -11.90
C ASN A 211 45.61 -11.29 -11.23
N TYR A 212 44.36 -11.73 -11.03
CA TYR A 212 44.06 -13.03 -10.43
C TYR A 212 43.09 -13.82 -11.30
N TYR A 213 43.19 -15.14 -11.31
CA TYR A 213 42.25 -16.04 -11.98
C TYR A 213 41.50 -16.89 -10.98
N VAL A 214 40.26 -17.25 -11.30
CA VAL A 214 39.46 -18.16 -10.47
C VAL A 214 39.97 -19.59 -10.60
N ARG A 215 40.10 -20.27 -9.46
CA ARG A 215 40.43 -21.69 -9.34
C ARG A 215 39.39 -22.41 -8.49
N VAL A 216 39.03 -23.62 -8.90
CA VAL A 216 38.24 -24.56 -8.10
C VAL A 216 39.19 -25.48 -7.35
N GLU A 217 39.07 -25.50 -6.02
CA GLU A 217 39.83 -26.36 -5.13
C GLU A 217 39.23 -27.79 -5.08
N ALA A 218 40.01 -28.76 -4.59
CA ALA A 218 39.61 -30.17 -4.53
C ALA A 218 38.33 -30.42 -3.69
N ASP A 219 38.07 -29.58 -2.69
CA ASP A 219 36.88 -29.63 -1.84
C ASP A 219 35.64 -28.93 -2.48
N GLY A 220 35.79 -28.42 -3.71
CA GLY A 220 34.76 -27.69 -4.44
C GLY A 220 34.67 -26.20 -4.12
N THR A 221 35.50 -25.69 -3.20
CA THR A 221 35.57 -24.26 -2.87
C THR A 221 36.15 -23.47 -4.05
N VAL A 222 35.70 -22.22 -4.24
CA VAL A 222 36.14 -21.35 -5.32
C VAL A 222 37.04 -20.24 -4.77
N GLY A 223 38.32 -20.28 -5.15
CA GLY A 223 39.33 -19.31 -4.78
C GLY A 223 39.89 -18.54 -5.97
N ILE A 224 40.96 -17.78 -5.72
CA ILE A 224 41.73 -17.07 -6.73
C ILE A 224 43.22 -17.43 -6.67
N VAL A 225 43.87 -17.42 -7.82
CA VAL A 225 45.30 -17.62 -7.99
C VAL A 225 45.91 -16.42 -8.71
N PRO A 226 47.15 -16.00 -8.38
CA PRO A 226 47.84 -14.95 -9.13
C PRO A 226 47.97 -15.29 -10.61
N GLN A 227 47.93 -14.28 -11.46
CA GLN A 227 48.22 -14.41 -12.87
C GLN A 227 49.69 -14.82 -13.06
N GLY A 228 49.90 -16.06 -13.49
CA GLY A 228 51.18 -16.52 -14.02
C GLY A 228 51.41 -16.01 -15.45
N TYR A 229 52.55 -16.35 -16.06
CA TYR A 229 52.91 -15.96 -17.43
C TYR A 229 51.91 -16.47 -18.49
N ASP A 230 51.26 -17.61 -18.25
CA ASP A 230 50.19 -18.15 -19.10
C ASP A 230 48.96 -18.54 -18.24
N PRO A 231 47.76 -17.99 -18.53
CA PRO A 231 46.53 -18.33 -17.82
C PRO A 231 46.21 -19.83 -17.80
N THR A 232 46.64 -20.57 -18.83
CA THR A 232 46.40 -22.01 -18.93
C THR A 232 47.31 -22.84 -18.03
N THR A 233 48.42 -22.28 -17.55
CA THR A 233 49.43 -22.97 -16.73
C THR A 233 49.46 -22.48 -15.27
N CYS A 234 48.75 -21.39 -14.95
CA CYS A 234 48.71 -20.84 -13.58
C CYS A 234 47.72 -21.53 -12.63
N GLY A 235 47.17 -22.69 -13.02
CA GLY A 235 46.19 -23.43 -12.22
C GLY A 235 44.79 -22.81 -12.24
N SER A 236 44.47 -21.99 -13.25
CA SER A 236 43.12 -21.43 -13.41
C SER A 236 42.11 -22.48 -13.88
N THR A 237 40.84 -22.29 -13.50
CA THR A 237 39.76 -23.19 -13.93
C THR A 237 38.97 -22.60 -15.09
N ALA A 238 38.82 -23.37 -16.17
CA ALA A 238 37.98 -23.01 -17.30
C ALA A 238 36.51 -23.38 -17.05
N PHE A 239 35.61 -22.45 -17.31
CA PHE A 239 34.16 -22.65 -17.20
C PHE A 239 33.49 -22.53 -18.56
N ARG A 240 32.57 -23.44 -18.89
CA ARG A 240 31.62 -23.20 -19.98
C ARG A 240 30.62 -22.15 -19.54
N LEU A 241 30.62 -21.00 -20.22
CA LEU A 241 29.71 -19.90 -19.96
C LEU A 241 28.36 -20.18 -20.59
N GLU A 242 27.27 -20.09 -19.82
CA GLU A 242 25.92 -20.19 -20.36
C GLU A 242 25.14 -18.90 -20.12
N CYS A 243 24.80 -18.18 -21.18
CA CYS A 243 23.97 -16.98 -21.14
C CYS A 243 22.53 -17.33 -21.51
N TYR A 244 21.54 -16.86 -20.74
CA TYR A 244 20.14 -17.27 -20.97
C TYR A 244 19.11 -16.14 -20.88
N ALA A 245 19.50 -14.94 -20.45
CA ALA A 245 18.65 -13.76 -20.51
C ALA A 245 19.51 -12.49 -20.64
N ARG A 246 19.07 -11.57 -21.50
CA ARG A 246 19.75 -10.27 -21.71
C ARG A 246 18.90 -9.12 -21.18
N GLY A 247 19.53 -8.24 -20.41
CA GLY A 247 19.10 -6.85 -20.21
C GLY A 247 20.02 -5.91 -20.99
N TYR A 248 19.78 -4.60 -20.93
CA TYR A 248 20.65 -3.65 -21.61
C TYR A 248 21.97 -3.42 -20.85
N ASN A 249 21.94 -3.50 -19.51
CA ASN A 249 23.07 -3.26 -18.60
C ASN A 249 23.59 -4.50 -17.86
N SER A 250 22.98 -5.67 -18.12
CA SER A 250 23.34 -6.91 -17.45
C SER A 250 22.91 -8.13 -18.24
N ILE A 251 23.57 -9.26 -18.00
CA ILE A 251 23.29 -10.57 -18.58
C ILE A 251 23.14 -11.56 -17.45
N ARG A 252 22.18 -12.49 -17.58
CA ARG A 252 22.12 -13.62 -16.68
C ARG A 252 22.96 -14.77 -17.21
N VAL A 253 23.90 -15.22 -16.37
CA VAL A 253 24.95 -16.18 -16.74
C VAL A 253 25.01 -17.36 -15.75
N ARG A 254 25.55 -18.48 -16.22
CA ARG A 254 25.97 -19.62 -15.41
C ARG A 254 27.38 -20.05 -15.80
N PHE A 255 28.13 -20.54 -14.82
CA PHE A 255 29.48 -21.05 -15.00
C PHE A 255 29.47 -22.53 -14.70
N PHE A 256 29.64 -23.34 -15.75
CA PHE A 256 29.65 -24.79 -15.68
C PHE A 256 31.07 -25.30 -15.78
N HIS A 257 31.49 -26.12 -14.81
CA HIS A 257 32.80 -26.76 -14.83
C HIS A 257 32.64 -28.18 -15.37
N GLU A 258 33.12 -28.41 -16.59
CA GLU A 258 32.87 -29.65 -17.35
C GLU A 258 33.42 -30.89 -16.66
N GLU A 259 34.65 -30.82 -16.12
CA GLU A 259 35.32 -31.97 -15.49
C GLU A 259 34.55 -32.50 -14.27
N SER A 260 34.01 -31.58 -13.47
CA SER A 260 33.25 -31.94 -12.26
C SER A 260 31.74 -32.16 -12.50
N GLY A 261 31.23 -31.76 -13.66
CA GLY A 261 29.79 -31.71 -13.94
C GLY A 261 29.00 -30.76 -13.01
N CYS A 262 29.65 -29.77 -12.42
CA CYS A 262 29.09 -28.89 -11.40
C CYS A 262 28.95 -27.43 -11.88
N TYR A 263 28.05 -26.69 -11.24
CA TYR A 263 27.85 -25.26 -11.44
C TYR A 263 28.39 -24.45 -10.25
N MET A 264 28.96 -23.28 -10.54
CA MET A 264 29.38 -22.33 -9.52
C MET A 264 28.17 -21.64 -8.87
N PHE A 265 28.14 -21.61 -7.54
CA PHE A 265 27.07 -20.98 -6.77
C PHE A 265 27.60 -20.37 -5.46
N SER A 266 26.82 -19.49 -4.85
CA SER A 266 27.11 -18.93 -3.52
C SER A 266 26.35 -19.70 -2.42
N ARG A 267 26.96 -19.90 -1.22
CA ARG A 267 26.36 -20.61 -0.05
C ARG A 267 25.44 -19.73 0.80
N SER A 268 24.30 -20.27 1.23
CA SER A 268 23.14 -19.53 1.80
C SER A 268 23.51 -18.64 2.99
N THR A 269 22.81 -17.51 3.14
CA THR A 269 22.92 -16.58 4.29
C THR A 269 22.59 -17.18 5.65
N PHE A 270 22.01 -18.38 5.71
CA PHE A 270 21.78 -19.12 6.96
C PHE A 270 22.95 -20.05 7.33
N SER A 271 23.95 -20.24 6.46
CA SER A 271 25.22 -20.88 6.83
C SER A 271 26.22 -19.84 7.31
N CYS A 272 27.02 -20.18 8.31
CA CYS A 272 28.16 -19.37 8.77
C CYS A 272 29.27 -19.18 7.71
N PHE A 273 29.16 -19.86 6.56
CA PHE A 273 30.09 -19.81 5.44
C PHE A 273 29.50 -19.02 4.27
N ARG A 274 30.27 -18.05 3.75
CA ARG A 274 29.89 -17.03 2.76
C ARG A 274 30.60 -17.15 1.41
N ASP A 275 31.43 -18.16 1.28
CA ASP A 275 32.25 -18.46 0.11
C ASP A 275 31.46 -19.07 -1.06
N LEU A 276 32.08 -19.03 -2.23
CA LEU A 276 31.59 -19.64 -3.46
C LEU A 276 32.03 -21.11 -3.55
N GLN A 277 31.17 -21.95 -4.11
CA GLN A 277 31.34 -23.41 -4.14
C GLN A 277 30.80 -24.00 -5.46
N MET A 278 31.18 -25.24 -5.75
CA MET A 278 30.73 -26.00 -6.92
C MET A 278 29.69 -27.07 -6.53
N LYS A 279 28.54 -27.13 -7.23
CA LYS A 279 27.48 -28.12 -6.94
C LYS A 279 26.88 -28.77 -8.19
N LYS A 280 26.53 -30.05 -8.06
CA LYS A 280 25.73 -30.78 -9.05
C LYS A 280 24.28 -30.24 -9.11
N PRO A 281 23.65 -30.21 -10.29
CA PRO A 281 22.26 -29.78 -10.44
C PRO A 281 21.30 -30.75 -9.73
N ARG A 282 20.37 -30.25 -8.90
CA ARG A 282 19.29 -31.04 -8.30
C ARG A 282 18.01 -30.93 -9.13
N THR A 283 17.49 -32.06 -9.61
CA THR A 283 16.30 -32.17 -10.47
C THR A 283 14.96 -32.00 -9.74
N VAL A 284 14.90 -32.24 -8.43
CA VAL A 284 13.64 -32.39 -7.67
C VAL A 284 12.90 -31.06 -7.37
N ARG A 285 13.50 -29.88 -7.61
CA ARG A 285 12.87 -28.56 -7.34
C ARG A 285 12.42 -27.78 -8.58
N GLY A 286 12.27 -28.43 -9.74
CA GLY A 286 11.56 -27.87 -10.91
C GLY A 286 12.21 -26.65 -11.61
N LYS A 287 13.32 -26.13 -11.10
CA LYS A 287 14.24 -25.22 -11.80
C LYS A 287 15.65 -25.57 -11.32
N SER A 288 16.60 -25.83 -12.21
CA SER A 288 18.03 -25.80 -11.88
C SER A 288 18.44 -24.34 -11.59
N GLY A 289 17.95 -23.82 -10.47
CA GLY A 289 18.05 -22.42 -10.09
C GLY A 289 19.43 -22.07 -9.55
N LEU A 290 20.42 -21.90 -10.42
CA LEU A 290 21.76 -21.43 -10.07
C LEU A 290 22.21 -20.43 -11.12
N THR A 291 22.09 -19.14 -10.82
CA THR A 291 22.26 -18.09 -11.81
C THR A 291 22.89 -16.84 -11.22
N TRP A 292 23.79 -16.24 -12.00
CA TRP A 292 24.44 -14.98 -11.70
C TRP A 292 23.90 -13.90 -12.63
N GLU A 293 23.87 -12.66 -12.16
CA GLU A 293 23.67 -11.48 -12.99
C GLU A 293 25.02 -10.79 -13.14
N TYR A 294 25.55 -10.80 -14.36
CA TYR A 294 26.79 -10.14 -14.74
C TYR A 294 26.48 -8.76 -15.32
N SER A 295 26.94 -7.70 -14.68
CA SER A 295 26.77 -6.32 -15.14
C SER A 295 27.80 -5.92 -16.19
N THR A 296 27.51 -4.90 -17.01
CA THR A 296 28.50 -4.38 -17.98
C THR A 296 29.74 -3.75 -17.34
N LEU A 297 29.72 -3.47 -16.05
CA LEU A 297 30.87 -2.98 -15.28
C LEU A 297 31.70 -4.10 -14.65
N GLY A 298 31.40 -5.37 -14.98
CA GLY A 298 32.15 -6.54 -14.50
C GLY A 298 31.73 -7.07 -13.14
N TYR A 299 30.68 -6.54 -12.52
CA TYR A 299 30.19 -7.09 -11.24
C TYR A 299 29.31 -8.33 -11.45
N LEU A 300 29.57 -9.38 -10.68
CA LEU A 300 28.68 -10.55 -10.54
C LEU A 300 27.78 -10.39 -9.32
N ARG A 301 26.47 -10.60 -9.50
CA ARG A 301 25.47 -10.65 -8.43
C ARG A 301 24.76 -11.99 -8.37
N SER A 302 24.61 -12.55 -7.17
CA SER A 302 23.91 -13.81 -6.94
C SER A 302 22.39 -13.63 -7.01
N MET A 303 21.72 -14.29 -7.96
CA MET A 303 20.25 -14.19 -8.10
C MET A 303 19.49 -14.96 -7.00
N ASN A 304 20.18 -15.85 -6.28
CA ASN A 304 19.58 -16.71 -5.26
C ASN A 304 19.75 -16.17 -3.82
N GLN A 305 20.59 -15.14 -3.64
CA GLN A 305 20.97 -14.65 -2.32
C GLN A 305 20.93 -13.15 -2.24
N HIS A 306 19.71 -12.61 -2.16
CA HIS A 306 19.52 -11.19 -1.91
C HIS A 306 20.26 -10.25 -2.90
N ARG A 307 20.69 -10.75 -4.07
CA ARG A 307 21.49 -10.02 -5.08
C ARG A 307 22.85 -9.52 -4.59
N ARG A 308 23.46 -10.25 -3.65
CA ARG A 308 24.80 -9.94 -3.17
C ARG A 308 25.85 -10.04 -4.27
N TYR A 309 26.84 -9.18 -4.18
CA TYR A 309 27.97 -9.12 -5.08
C TYR A 309 28.99 -10.21 -4.76
N VAL A 310 29.88 -10.51 -5.69
CA VAL A 310 31.07 -11.35 -5.42
C VAL A 310 32.23 -10.43 -5.03
N GLY A 311 32.81 -10.65 -3.85
CA GLY A 311 34.03 -10.03 -3.36
C GLY A 311 35.19 -11.03 -3.30
N ALA A 312 36.40 -10.51 -3.09
CA ALA A 312 37.62 -11.32 -2.91
C ALA A 312 38.28 -10.93 -1.59
N ARG A 313 38.50 -11.93 -0.72
CA ARG A 313 39.16 -11.78 0.58
C ARG A 313 40.67 -11.94 0.45
N ASP A 314 41.40 -11.42 1.43
CA ASP A 314 42.88 -11.41 1.43
C ASP A 314 43.51 -12.81 1.49
N ASP A 315 42.76 -13.81 1.96
CA ASP A 315 43.18 -15.21 1.99
C ASP A 315 42.94 -15.97 0.67
N GLY A 316 42.57 -15.25 -0.39
CA GLY A 316 42.40 -15.81 -1.73
C GLY A 316 41.05 -16.50 -1.97
N LEU A 317 40.06 -16.35 -1.09
CA LEU A 317 38.71 -16.89 -1.30
C LEU A 317 37.74 -15.87 -1.90
N LEU A 318 36.84 -16.35 -2.76
CA LEU A 318 35.70 -15.57 -3.25
C LEU A 318 34.49 -15.75 -2.34
N LEU A 319 33.83 -14.64 -1.99
CA LEU A 319 32.68 -14.62 -1.07
C LEU A 319 31.57 -13.68 -1.53
N ASP A 320 30.40 -13.79 -0.91
CA ASP A 320 29.31 -12.84 -1.08
C ASP A 320 29.50 -11.55 -0.24
N VAL A 321 29.38 -10.40 -0.88
CA VAL A 321 29.47 -9.07 -0.24
C VAL A 321 28.21 -8.25 -0.52
N SER A 322 27.86 -7.35 0.41
CA SER A 322 26.58 -6.63 0.35
C SER A 322 26.67 -5.32 -0.43
N MET A 323 27.85 -4.68 -0.44
CA MET A 323 28.06 -3.37 -1.06
C MET A 323 28.87 -3.50 -2.36
N ARG A 324 28.58 -2.62 -3.32
CA ARG A 324 29.33 -2.56 -4.59
C ARG A 324 30.80 -2.19 -4.39
N GLY A 325 31.12 -1.39 -3.37
CA GLY A 325 32.50 -1.01 -3.09
C GLY A 325 33.41 -2.13 -2.61
N ASP A 326 32.82 -3.18 -2.00
CA ASP A 326 33.54 -4.36 -1.54
C ASP A 326 33.60 -5.47 -2.61
N ALA A 327 32.89 -5.26 -3.73
CA ALA A 327 32.76 -6.23 -4.81
C ALA A 327 34.01 -6.23 -5.69
N ALA A 328 34.41 -7.43 -6.11
CA ALA A 328 35.47 -7.60 -7.09
C ALA A 328 34.90 -7.47 -8.51
N ARG A 329 35.67 -6.83 -9.41
CA ARG A 329 35.38 -6.85 -10.84
C ARG A 329 35.87 -8.17 -11.42
N VAL A 330 35.01 -8.77 -12.24
CA VAL A 330 35.20 -10.05 -12.91
C VAL A 330 35.23 -9.80 -14.40
N GLU A 331 36.22 -10.39 -15.07
CA GLU A 331 36.42 -10.29 -16.50
C GLU A 331 36.37 -11.70 -17.12
N LEU A 332 35.77 -11.79 -18.30
CA LEU A 332 35.57 -13.06 -19.00
C LEU A 332 36.59 -13.20 -20.12
N ILE A 333 37.55 -14.13 -19.95
CA ILE A 333 38.68 -14.36 -20.85
C ILE A 333 38.44 -15.67 -21.60
N ALA A 334 38.36 -15.67 -22.93
CA ALA A 334 38.18 -16.91 -23.69
C ALA A 334 39.45 -17.78 -23.70
N CYS A 335 39.32 -19.11 -23.65
CA CYS A 335 40.45 -20.04 -23.51
C CYS A 335 41.19 -20.41 -24.83
N ASN A 336 40.93 -19.73 -25.96
CA ASN A 336 41.37 -20.01 -27.35
C ASN A 336 40.43 -20.90 -28.21
N GLY A 337 40.28 -20.54 -29.50
CA GLY A 337 39.53 -21.29 -30.53
C GLY A 337 38.17 -20.71 -30.96
N ALA A 338 37.38 -20.17 -30.03
CA ALA A 338 36.03 -19.62 -30.31
C ALA A 338 36.02 -18.10 -30.64
N ALA A 339 37.19 -17.48 -30.70
CA ALA A 339 37.38 -16.02 -30.58
C ALA A 339 37.85 -15.31 -31.87
N LYS A 340 37.55 -15.82 -33.08
CA LYS A 340 37.89 -15.06 -34.31
C LYS A 340 37.13 -13.72 -34.44
N ALA A 341 36.14 -13.45 -33.60
CA ALA A 341 35.36 -12.20 -33.59
C ALA A 341 35.07 -11.62 -32.19
N TYR A 342 35.75 -12.10 -31.13
CA TYR A 342 35.55 -11.60 -29.76
C TYR A 342 36.62 -10.57 -29.39
N THR A 343 36.22 -9.31 -29.37
CA THR A 343 37.00 -8.24 -28.73
C THR A 343 36.70 -8.26 -27.23
N PHE A 344 37.74 -8.18 -26.41
CA PHE A 344 37.59 -8.12 -24.97
C PHE A 344 36.63 -6.97 -24.58
N PRO A 345 35.53 -7.25 -23.84
CA PRO A 345 34.58 -6.25 -23.43
C PRO A 345 35.27 -5.36 -22.42
N ASP A 346 35.57 -4.14 -22.87
CA ASP A 346 36.14 -3.13 -22.00
C ASP A 346 35.08 -2.66 -21.01
N ILE A 347 35.10 -3.25 -19.82
CA ILE A 347 34.17 -2.96 -18.71
C ILE A 347 34.30 -1.53 -18.18
N HIS A 348 35.29 -0.75 -18.66
CA HIS A 348 35.48 0.66 -18.35
C HIS A 348 35.05 1.58 -19.49
N GLN A 349 34.66 1.05 -20.66
CA GLN A 349 34.25 1.84 -21.83
C GLN A 349 33.12 2.82 -21.50
N VAL A 350 32.06 2.35 -20.84
CA VAL A 350 30.91 3.20 -20.47
C VAL A 350 31.37 4.36 -19.57
N THR A 351 32.16 4.05 -18.53
CA THR A 351 32.65 5.05 -17.57
C THR A 351 33.58 6.08 -18.24
N ARG A 352 34.49 5.64 -19.12
CA ARG A 352 35.38 6.55 -19.86
C ARG A 352 34.64 7.43 -20.85
N THR A 353 33.68 6.89 -21.59
CA THR A 353 32.87 7.67 -22.54
C THR A 353 31.99 8.71 -21.83
N TYR A 354 31.47 8.38 -20.64
CA TYR A 354 30.67 9.32 -19.86
C TYR A 354 31.49 10.46 -19.21
N ASN A 355 32.83 10.38 -19.19
CA ASN A 355 33.75 11.43 -18.72
C ASN A 355 33.34 12.10 -17.40
N TYR A 356 32.96 11.28 -16.41
CA TYR A 356 32.40 11.73 -15.13
C TYR A 356 33.31 12.70 -14.36
N GLU A 357 34.62 12.46 -14.37
CA GLU A 357 35.61 13.22 -13.60
C GLU A 357 35.66 14.71 -14.00
N LYS A 358 35.54 15.00 -15.30
CA LYS A 358 35.45 16.38 -15.81
C LYS A 358 34.20 17.10 -15.29
N PHE A 359 33.10 16.38 -15.12
CA PHE A 359 31.84 16.97 -14.65
C PHE A 359 31.84 17.25 -13.15
N VAL A 360 32.44 16.37 -12.34
CA VAL A 360 32.55 16.59 -10.88
C VAL A 360 33.31 17.89 -10.59
N GLN A 361 34.46 18.09 -11.24
CA GLN A 361 35.28 19.29 -11.05
C GLN A 361 34.56 20.60 -11.42
N TRP A 362 33.74 20.58 -12.48
CA TRP A 362 32.98 21.76 -12.93
C TRP A 362 31.75 22.06 -12.05
N THR A 363 31.14 21.03 -11.48
CA THR A 363 29.93 21.17 -10.65
C THR A 363 30.25 21.68 -9.23
N ASP A 364 31.39 21.26 -8.66
CA ASP A 364 31.86 21.76 -7.36
C ASP A 364 32.27 23.25 -7.43
N SER A 365 32.69 23.73 -8.60
CA SER A 365 33.06 25.14 -8.81
C SER A 365 31.86 26.08 -8.97
N GLN A 366 30.75 25.62 -9.57
CA GLN A 366 29.51 26.41 -9.73
C GLN A 366 28.73 26.55 -8.40
N ASN A 367 28.53 25.45 -7.65
CA ASN A 367 27.75 25.46 -6.41
C ASN A 367 28.41 26.28 -5.28
N MET A 368 29.74 26.34 -5.24
CA MET A 368 30.47 27.15 -4.26
C MET A 368 30.37 28.66 -4.56
N TRP A 369 30.13 29.04 -5.81
CA TRP A 369 29.83 30.42 -6.21
C TRP A 369 28.41 30.83 -5.79
N ASP A 370 27.41 29.99 -6.05
CA ASP A 370 26.01 30.30 -5.70
C ASP A 370 25.80 30.38 -4.18
N TYR A 371 26.44 29.52 -3.39
CA TYR A 371 26.40 29.58 -1.92
C TYR A 371 27.06 30.86 -1.36
N LYS A 372 28.18 31.29 -1.93
CA LYS A 372 28.86 32.54 -1.52
C LYS A 372 28.08 33.78 -1.96
N ALA A 373 27.48 33.77 -3.14
CA ALA A 373 26.64 34.86 -3.65
C ALA A 373 25.38 35.06 -2.79
N THR A 374 24.78 33.98 -2.29
CA THR A 374 23.60 34.05 -1.42
C THR A 374 23.94 34.60 -0.03
N ASN A 375 25.10 34.25 0.54
CA ASN A 375 25.57 34.76 1.84
C ASN A 375 26.02 36.24 1.80
N LEU A 376 26.54 36.72 0.66
CA LEU A 376 26.92 38.12 0.45
C LEU A 376 25.70 39.07 0.33
N ASN A 377 24.56 38.56 -0.14
CA ASN A 377 23.32 39.34 -0.23
C ASN A 377 22.56 39.45 1.12
N THR A 378 22.76 38.51 2.05
CA THR A 378 22.21 38.61 3.41
C THR A 378 23.02 39.51 4.35
N SER A 379 24.27 39.84 3.99
CA SER A 379 25.15 40.71 4.79
C SER A 379 25.17 42.18 4.32
N SER A 380 24.40 42.52 3.27
CA SER A 380 24.39 43.87 2.66
C SER A 380 23.04 44.60 2.72
N LEU A 381 22.02 44.05 3.39
CA LEU A 381 20.71 44.72 3.57
C LEU A 381 20.36 44.91 5.05
N THR A 382 21.21 45.67 5.74
CA THR A 382 20.78 46.50 6.87
C THR A 382 20.92 47.95 6.47
N SER A 383 19.84 48.72 6.60
CA SER A 383 19.67 50.14 6.28
C SER A 383 19.16 50.47 4.87
N SER A 384 17.84 50.47 4.70
CA SER A 384 17.14 51.67 4.19
C SER A 384 15.62 51.50 4.32
N THR A 385 15.04 52.36 5.17
CA THR A 385 13.63 52.77 5.16
C THR A 385 13.22 53.27 3.78
N MET A 386 12.09 52.78 3.25
CA MET A 386 11.20 53.53 2.34
C MET A 386 9.80 52.90 2.31
N THR A 387 8.81 53.78 2.28
CA THR A 387 7.34 53.63 2.34
C THR A 387 6.71 52.90 1.16
N PRO A 388 5.45 52.40 1.29
CA PRO A 388 4.79 51.62 0.26
C PRO A 388 4.11 52.51 -0.79
N THR A 389 4.27 52.17 -2.07
CA THR A 389 3.46 52.68 -3.17
C THR A 389 2.57 51.57 -3.73
N THR A 390 1.31 51.92 -3.87
CA THR A 390 0.17 51.15 -4.34
C THR A 390 0.18 50.94 -5.86
N GLU A 391 -0.64 49.99 -6.33
CA GLU A 391 -1.04 49.63 -7.71
C GLU A 391 -0.11 48.62 -8.41
N GLN A 392 -0.57 47.46 -8.92
CA GLN A 392 -1.76 47.22 -9.75
C GLN A 392 -2.40 45.84 -9.54
N ALA A 393 -3.74 45.82 -9.66
CA ALA A 393 -4.66 44.70 -9.84
C ALA A 393 -4.19 43.73 -10.96
N ALA A 394 -4.16 42.41 -10.74
CA ALA A 394 -5.28 41.46 -10.70
C ALA A 394 -6.07 41.36 -12.03
N ASP A 395 -5.57 40.49 -12.93
CA ASP A 395 -6.40 39.82 -13.93
C ASP A 395 -6.23 38.29 -13.75
N VAL A 396 -7.16 37.70 -13.00
CA VAL A 396 -7.29 36.25 -12.80
C VAL A 396 -8.19 35.71 -13.90
N VAL A 397 -7.58 35.19 -14.97
CA VAL A 397 -8.28 34.37 -15.95
C VAL A 397 -8.57 33.00 -15.32
N ALA A 398 -9.83 32.80 -14.95
CA ALA A 398 -10.35 31.52 -14.49
C ALA A 398 -10.27 30.47 -15.61
N LEU A 399 -9.45 29.43 -15.39
CA LEU A 399 -9.45 28.22 -16.21
C LEU A 399 -10.36 27.14 -15.57
N PRO A 400 -11.18 26.43 -16.34
CA PRO A 400 -12.22 25.54 -15.83
C PRO A 400 -11.64 24.24 -15.24
N PRO A 401 -12.28 23.63 -14.22
CA PRO A 401 -11.81 22.38 -13.64
C PRO A 401 -12.11 21.21 -14.59
N HIS A 402 -11.06 20.69 -15.25
CA HIS A 402 -11.12 19.39 -15.91
C HIS A 402 -11.20 18.27 -14.87
N THR A 403 -12.41 17.79 -14.61
CA THR A 403 -12.70 16.57 -13.85
C THR A 403 -12.07 15.35 -14.53
N LYS A 404 -10.93 14.88 -14.02
CA LYS A 404 -10.43 13.52 -14.30
C LYS A 404 -10.82 12.60 -13.14
N SER A 405 -11.91 11.87 -13.35
CA SER A 405 -12.37 10.73 -12.53
C SER A 405 -11.21 9.75 -12.32
N VAL A 406 -10.57 9.82 -11.15
CA VAL A 406 -9.68 8.76 -10.66
C VAL A 406 -10.56 7.54 -10.39
N MET A 407 -10.23 6.41 -11.02
CA MET A 407 -10.98 5.15 -10.89
C MET A 407 -10.96 4.64 -9.45
N GLY A 408 -11.91 5.12 -8.64
CA GLY A 408 -12.43 4.38 -7.49
C GLY A 408 -13.22 3.16 -7.97
N SER A 409 -13.23 2.11 -7.16
CA SER A 409 -14.03 0.92 -7.43
C SER A 409 -15.49 1.32 -7.67
N VAL A 410 -16.07 1.00 -8.84
CA VAL A 410 -17.51 1.22 -9.13
C VAL A 410 -18.40 0.58 -8.06
N TYR A 411 -17.85 -0.38 -7.31
CA TYR A 411 -18.55 -1.19 -6.32
C TYR A 411 -18.69 -0.53 -4.94
N THR A 412 -17.86 0.47 -4.60
CA THR A 412 -17.94 1.19 -3.30
C THR A 412 -18.76 2.47 -3.38
N ARG A 413 -19.20 2.90 -4.58
CA ARG A 413 -19.97 4.15 -4.75
C ARG A 413 -21.37 4.05 -4.15
N VAL A 414 -21.72 5.01 -3.30
CA VAL A 414 -23.09 5.17 -2.79
C VAL A 414 -23.98 5.63 -3.94
N ARG A 415 -24.97 4.81 -4.32
CA ARG A 415 -25.87 5.10 -5.45
C ARG A 415 -27.05 5.97 -5.06
N SER A 416 -27.60 5.70 -3.88
CA SER A 416 -28.69 6.46 -3.29
C SER A 416 -28.39 6.70 -1.81
N ILE A 417 -28.57 7.93 -1.34
CA ILE A 417 -28.40 8.26 0.09
C ILE A 417 -29.42 7.52 0.97
N SER A 418 -30.61 7.21 0.42
CA SER A 418 -31.64 6.45 1.12
C SER A 418 -31.25 5.00 1.43
N SER A 419 -30.17 4.50 0.83
CA SER A 419 -29.62 3.16 1.11
C SER A 419 -28.63 3.13 2.29
N LEU A 420 -28.21 4.30 2.78
CA LEU A 420 -27.34 4.40 3.96
C LEU A 420 -28.10 3.97 5.21
N ARG A 421 -27.43 3.23 6.10
CA ARG A 421 -27.99 2.73 7.37
C ARG A 421 -27.09 3.10 8.55
N PRO A 422 -27.65 3.32 9.77
CA PRO A 422 -26.85 3.66 10.95
C PRO A 422 -25.76 2.62 11.24
N GLY A 423 -24.51 3.04 11.40
CA GLY A 423 -23.32 2.19 11.55
C GLY A 423 -22.58 1.88 10.24
N ASP A 424 -23.05 2.37 9.09
CA ASP A 424 -22.31 2.32 7.82
C ASP A 424 -21.11 3.28 7.87
N HIS A 425 -19.94 2.81 7.43
CA HIS A 425 -18.73 3.64 7.35
C HIS A 425 -18.65 4.22 5.93
N ILE A 426 -18.65 5.54 5.84
CA ILE A 426 -18.55 6.29 4.60
C ILE A 426 -17.24 7.06 4.53
N CYS A 427 -16.73 7.25 3.33
CA CYS A 427 -15.59 8.12 3.09
C CYS A 427 -15.76 8.94 1.82
N ILE A 428 -15.12 10.10 1.79
CA ILE A 428 -15.06 10.97 0.62
C ILE A 428 -13.70 11.65 0.54
N TRP A 429 -13.18 11.88 -0.66
CA TRP A 429 -11.93 12.62 -0.80
C TRP A 429 -12.13 14.09 -0.42
N ASP A 430 -11.30 14.58 0.48
CA ASP A 430 -11.18 15.99 0.82
C ASP A 430 -10.00 16.60 0.08
N HIS A 431 -10.25 17.74 -0.56
CA HIS A 431 -9.24 18.56 -1.23
C HIS A 431 -9.22 19.99 -0.67
N SER A 432 -10.10 20.30 0.28
CA SER A 432 -10.30 21.66 0.80
C SER A 432 -9.27 22.05 1.87
N ARG A 433 -8.72 21.07 2.60
CA ARG A 433 -7.71 21.28 3.65
C ARG A 433 -6.30 21.30 3.05
N TRP A 434 -6.03 22.30 2.21
CA TRP A 434 -4.71 22.55 1.64
C TRP A 434 -3.65 22.64 2.75
N PRO A 435 -2.46 22.02 2.61
CA PRO A 435 -1.89 21.44 1.38
C PRO A 435 -2.12 19.93 1.17
N PHE A 436 -3.05 19.28 1.87
CA PHE A 436 -3.21 17.81 1.83
C PHE A 436 -4.58 17.37 1.31
N SER A 437 -4.58 16.44 0.36
CA SER A 437 -5.79 15.67 0.06
C SER A 437 -5.83 14.42 0.94
N TYR A 438 -6.92 14.19 1.65
CA TYR A 438 -7.10 13.02 2.51
C TYR A 438 -8.48 12.42 2.33
N GLN A 439 -8.69 11.16 2.73
CA GLN A 439 -10.03 10.60 2.77
C GLN A 439 -10.68 11.03 4.10
N HIS A 440 -11.76 11.79 4.00
CA HIS A 440 -12.56 12.16 5.16
C HIS A 440 -13.51 11.01 5.48
N HIS A 441 -13.37 10.45 6.67
CA HIS A 441 -14.09 9.26 7.12
C HIS A 441 -15.18 9.63 8.14
N GLY A 442 -16.32 8.96 8.05
CA GLY A 442 -17.44 9.13 8.98
C GLY A 442 -18.30 7.89 9.11
N ILE A 443 -19.05 7.81 10.20
CA ILE A 443 -20.03 6.75 10.45
C ILE A 443 -21.43 7.35 10.36
N VAL A 444 -22.32 6.74 9.58
CA VAL A 444 -23.73 7.16 9.52
C VAL A 444 -24.36 6.96 10.90
N TRP A 445 -24.84 8.04 11.50
CA TRP A 445 -25.50 8.06 12.81
C TRP A 445 -27.01 7.92 12.68
N ALA A 446 -27.62 8.65 11.75
CA ALA A 446 -29.04 8.57 11.45
C ALA A 446 -29.27 8.62 9.94
N SER A 447 -30.22 7.81 9.46
CA SER A 447 -30.58 7.73 8.04
C SER A 447 -31.79 8.59 7.73
N SER A 448 -31.82 9.14 6.53
CA SER A 448 -32.97 9.84 5.94
C SER A 448 -32.93 9.68 4.42
N ASP A 449 -34.00 10.12 3.75
CA ASP A 449 -34.07 10.29 2.30
C ASP A 449 -33.52 11.66 1.84
N GLN A 450 -33.39 12.64 2.75
CA GLN A 450 -32.83 13.96 2.47
C GLN A 450 -31.40 14.14 3.02
N LEU A 451 -30.54 14.84 2.26
CA LEU A 451 -29.14 15.11 2.63
C LEU A 451 -29.02 15.86 3.96
N ALA A 452 -29.89 16.85 4.17
CA ALA A 452 -29.90 17.69 5.37
C ALA A 452 -30.30 16.90 6.63
N ASP A 453 -30.92 15.73 6.49
CA ASP A 453 -31.45 14.93 7.60
C ASP A 453 -30.60 13.69 7.91
N VAL A 454 -29.80 13.20 6.96
CA VAL A 454 -28.79 12.18 7.26
C VAL A 454 -27.78 12.77 8.23
N ARG A 455 -27.50 12.08 9.34
CA ARG A 455 -26.52 12.50 10.34
C ARG A 455 -25.29 11.61 10.28
N VAL A 456 -24.11 12.19 10.40
CA VAL A 456 -22.81 11.50 10.33
C VAL A 456 -21.97 11.84 11.56
N CYS A 457 -21.50 10.82 12.27
CA CYS A 457 -20.47 10.93 13.30
C CYS A 457 -19.08 10.93 12.66
N HIS A 458 -18.27 11.93 12.92
CA HIS A 458 -16.92 12.04 12.36
C HIS A 458 -16.07 13.04 13.14
N VAL A 459 -14.75 12.95 12.95
CA VAL A 459 -13.84 13.97 13.49
C VAL A 459 -13.78 15.14 12.51
N TRP A 460 -14.21 16.32 12.94
CA TRP A 460 -14.31 17.49 12.08
C TRP A 460 -14.29 18.80 12.86
N SER A 461 -14.06 19.88 12.14
CA SER A 461 -14.16 21.27 12.61
C SER A 461 -14.65 22.15 11.45
N PRO A 462 -15.54 23.12 11.72
CA PRO A 462 -16.04 24.08 10.73
C PRO A 462 -15.02 25.17 10.40
N LEU A 463 -13.93 25.31 11.18
CA LEU A 463 -12.93 26.34 10.96
C LEU A 463 -12.12 26.06 9.69
N GLN A 464 -11.85 27.12 8.93
CA GLN A 464 -11.12 27.03 7.65
C GLN A 464 -9.59 27.07 7.84
N SER A 465 -9.11 27.78 8.85
CA SER A 465 -7.69 27.86 9.20
C SER A 465 -7.18 26.50 9.67
N TYR A 466 -6.13 25.96 9.05
CA TYR A 466 -5.64 24.60 9.35
C TYR A 466 -5.25 24.40 10.83
N LYS A 467 -4.52 25.36 11.42
CA LYS A 467 -4.07 25.27 12.82
C LYS A 467 -5.25 25.30 13.78
N GLU A 468 -6.20 26.20 13.55
CA GLU A 468 -7.40 26.33 14.37
C GLU A 468 -8.33 25.14 14.18
N ALA A 469 -8.52 24.68 12.95
CA ALA A 469 -9.31 23.49 12.63
C ALA A 469 -8.72 22.24 13.26
N GLN A 470 -7.38 22.11 13.33
CA GLN A 470 -6.73 21.00 14.03
C GLN A 470 -6.94 21.08 15.54
N ALA A 471 -6.82 22.28 16.13
CA ALA A 471 -7.05 22.51 17.54
C ALA A 471 -8.53 22.32 17.95
N ASP A 472 -9.47 22.64 17.06
CA ASP A 472 -10.90 22.53 17.32
C ASP A 472 -11.49 21.16 16.93
N SER A 473 -10.84 20.42 16.03
CA SER A 473 -11.36 19.14 15.53
C SER A 473 -11.62 18.18 16.67
N CYS A 474 -12.89 17.78 16.81
CA CYS A 474 -13.36 16.80 17.79
C CYS A 474 -14.36 15.87 17.11
N PHE A 475 -14.66 14.75 17.76
CA PHE A 475 -15.63 13.80 17.23
C PHE A 475 -17.05 14.32 17.48
N ARG A 476 -17.77 14.64 16.40
CA ARG A 476 -19.08 15.31 16.45
C ARG A 476 -20.07 14.73 15.45
N ILE A 477 -21.33 15.12 15.58
CA ILE A 477 -22.40 14.78 14.65
C ILE A 477 -22.68 15.99 13.78
N SER A 478 -22.70 15.80 12.46
CA SER A 478 -23.11 16.81 11.48
C SER A 478 -24.14 16.25 10.50
N PRO A 479 -24.91 17.11 9.81
CA PRO A 479 -25.62 16.73 8.59
C PRO A 479 -24.68 16.17 7.53
N LEU A 480 -25.18 15.27 6.67
CA LEU A 480 -24.39 14.74 5.55
C LEU A 480 -23.94 15.84 4.60
N GLU A 481 -24.71 16.92 4.46
CA GLU A 481 -24.33 18.10 3.67
C GLU A 481 -23.03 18.75 4.20
N GLU A 482 -22.92 18.93 5.52
CA GLU A 482 -21.70 19.45 6.16
C GLU A 482 -20.53 18.46 6.05
N PHE A 483 -20.79 17.17 6.23
CA PHE A 483 -19.79 16.12 5.99
C PHE A 483 -19.23 16.19 4.56
N LEU A 484 -20.11 16.44 3.58
CA LEU A 484 -19.73 16.60 2.19
C LEU A 484 -19.00 17.92 1.93
N TYR A 485 -19.22 18.98 2.70
CA TYR A 485 -18.47 20.25 2.60
C TYR A 485 -18.26 20.70 1.13
N ASN A 486 -19.36 21.01 0.43
CA ASN A 486 -19.42 21.40 -0.99
C ASN A 486 -18.98 20.32 -2.01
N ARG A 487 -18.71 19.08 -1.58
CA ARG A 487 -18.35 17.97 -2.48
C ARG A 487 -19.58 17.24 -3.01
N ASN A 488 -19.42 16.59 -4.17
CA ASN A 488 -20.53 15.90 -4.82
C ASN A 488 -20.86 14.56 -4.15
N VAL A 489 -22.15 14.28 -3.94
CA VAL A 489 -22.66 13.00 -3.43
C VAL A 489 -22.15 11.81 -4.26
N LYS A 490 -21.93 11.98 -5.57
CA LYS A 490 -21.39 10.95 -6.47
C LYS A 490 -19.97 10.50 -6.09
N ASP A 491 -19.25 11.28 -5.29
CA ASP A 491 -17.91 10.97 -4.80
C ASP A 491 -17.92 10.27 -3.44
N LEU A 492 -19.09 10.16 -2.80
CA LEU A 492 -19.27 9.40 -1.57
C LEU A 492 -19.05 7.90 -1.83
N ARG A 493 -18.30 7.26 -0.94
CA ARG A 493 -17.99 5.84 -0.97
C ARG A 493 -18.37 5.18 0.36
N LEU A 494 -18.79 3.92 0.29
CA LEU A 494 -18.94 3.03 1.44
C LEU A 494 -17.63 2.24 1.62
N VAL A 495 -17.14 2.21 2.85
CA VAL A 495 -15.93 1.47 3.22
C VAL A 495 -16.28 -0.01 3.46
N GLU A 496 -15.56 -0.91 2.80
CA GLU A 496 -15.77 -2.35 2.87
C GLU A 496 -14.89 -3.02 3.94
N TYR A 497 -15.47 -3.98 4.66
CA TYR A 497 -14.78 -4.79 5.66
C TYR A 497 -14.79 -6.27 5.27
N HIS A 498 -13.97 -7.07 5.95
CA HIS A 498 -13.91 -8.53 5.81
C HIS A 498 -13.53 -9.03 4.40
N THR A 499 -12.69 -8.27 3.69
CA THR A 499 -12.29 -8.57 2.30
C THR A 499 -11.09 -9.50 2.19
N SER A 500 -10.88 -10.09 1.00
CA SER A 500 -9.73 -10.96 0.74
C SER A 500 -8.41 -10.18 0.66
N ALA A 501 -7.30 -10.84 0.98
CA ALA A 501 -5.97 -10.24 0.94
C ALA A 501 -5.63 -9.60 -0.41
N PHE A 502 -6.10 -10.21 -1.51
CA PHE A 502 -5.91 -9.70 -2.86
C PHE A 502 -6.75 -8.44 -3.16
N ARG A 503 -8.01 -8.38 -2.69
CA ARG A 503 -8.87 -7.19 -2.88
C ARG A 503 -8.37 -6.01 -2.05
N ASP A 504 -8.01 -6.28 -0.79
CA ASP A 504 -7.40 -5.28 0.09
C ASP A 504 -6.07 -4.74 -0.47
N PHE A 505 -5.31 -5.56 -1.20
CA PHE A 505 -4.11 -5.14 -1.92
C PHE A 505 -4.42 -4.26 -3.15
N LEU A 506 -5.51 -4.55 -3.88
CA LEU A 506 -5.89 -3.80 -5.08
C LEU A 506 -6.59 -2.46 -4.78
N SER A 507 -7.23 -2.31 -3.62
CA SER A 507 -7.80 -1.04 -3.16
C SER A 507 -6.68 -0.09 -2.72
N LYS A 508 -6.46 0.98 -3.47
CA LYS A 508 -5.28 1.85 -3.29
C LYS A 508 -5.34 2.78 -2.07
N TRP A 509 -6.51 2.97 -1.46
CA TRP A 509 -6.77 3.93 -0.37
C TRP A 509 -7.86 3.35 0.56
N GLY A 510 -8.04 3.84 1.81
CA GLY A 510 -8.84 3.33 2.96
C GLY A 510 -10.31 2.89 2.75
N GLU A 511 -10.73 2.63 1.52
CA GLU A 511 -12.04 2.15 1.09
C GLU A 511 -12.27 0.66 1.41
N VAL A 512 -11.22 -0.10 1.74
CA VAL A 512 -11.31 -1.55 1.97
C VAL A 512 -10.37 -1.98 3.09
N HIS A 513 -10.89 -2.75 4.04
CA HIS A 513 -10.16 -3.36 5.14
C HIS A 513 -10.32 -4.89 5.18
N ARG A 514 -9.29 -5.57 5.69
CA ARG A 514 -9.34 -7.02 6.02
C ARG A 514 -10.05 -7.30 7.33
N GLY A 515 -10.01 -6.35 8.26
CA GLY A 515 -10.63 -6.47 9.57
C GLY A 515 -12.12 -6.75 9.45
N LYS A 516 -12.67 -7.50 10.41
CA LYS A 516 -14.10 -7.74 10.48
C LYS A 516 -14.77 -6.56 11.17
N SER A 517 -15.89 -6.11 10.62
CA SER A 517 -16.72 -5.10 11.28
C SER A 517 -17.49 -5.73 12.43
N ASP A 518 -17.57 -5.00 13.54
CA ASP A 518 -18.53 -5.23 14.60
C ASP A 518 -19.96 -4.89 14.15
N LEU A 519 -20.93 -5.28 14.99
CA LEU A 519 -22.34 -4.98 14.79
C LEU A 519 -22.63 -3.49 14.72
N PRO A 520 -23.61 -3.04 13.91
CA PRO A 520 -24.04 -1.65 13.85
C PRO A 520 -24.30 -1.04 15.24
N GLU A 521 -24.92 -1.79 16.14
CA GLU A 521 -25.24 -1.34 17.51
C GLU A 521 -23.97 -1.10 18.34
N VAL A 522 -22.96 -1.98 18.23
CA VAL A 522 -21.63 -1.78 18.85
C VAL A 522 -20.90 -0.58 18.23
N VAL A 523 -21.01 -0.41 16.92
CA VAL A 523 -20.41 0.73 16.20
C VAL A 523 -21.03 2.04 16.67
N LEU A 524 -22.35 2.08 16.86
CA LEU A 524 -23.08 3.26 17.33
C LEU A 524 -22.81 3.56 18.81
N ALA A 525 -22.70 2.54 19.67
CA ALA A 525 -22.28 2.72 21.06
C ALA A 525 -20.89 3.36 21.15
N ARG A 526 -19.94 2.91 20.33
CA ARG A 526 -18.61 3.52 20.21
C ARG A 526 -18.67 4.96 19.67
N CYS A 527 -19.54 5.24 18.70
CA CYS A 527 -19.71 6.60 18.20
C CYS A 527 -20.26 7.51 19.29
N LYS A 528 -21.27 7.05 20.05
CA LYS A 528 -21.87 7.77 21.18
C LYS A 528 -20.80 8.12 22.23
N PHE A 529 -19.96 7.15 22.58
CA PHE A 529 -18.88 7.32 23.54
C PHE A 529 -17.86 8.38 23.12
N LEU A 530 -17.56 8.49 21.83
CA LEU A 530 -16.60 9.48 21.32
C LEU A 530 -17.16 10.89 21.20
N LEU A 531 -18.48 11.10 21.30
CA LEU A 531 -19.07 12.42 21.07
C LEU A 531 -18.48 13.48 22.02
N GLY A 532 -18.05 14.60 21.45
CA GLY A 532 -17.43 15.70 22.18
C GLY A 532 -15.94 15.50 22.53
N LEU A 533 -15.39 14.29 22.35
CA LEU A 533 -14.00 13.99 22.67
C LEU A 533 -13.03 14.35 21.54
N GLY A 534 -11.76 14.51 21.91
CA GLY A 534 -10.65 14.62 20.98
C GLY A 534 -10.34 16.03 20.49
N LYS A 535 -10.93 17.07 21.08
CA LYS A 535 -10.56 18.48 20.80
C LYS A 535 -9.05 18.67 21.04
N GLY A 536 -8.33 19.12 20.00
CA GLY A 536 -6.88 19.31 20.03
C GLY A 536 -6.03 18.05 19.80
N ASP A 537 -6.63 16.85 19.80
CA ASP A 537 -5.92 15.59 19.57
C ASP A 537 -5.96 15.13 18.11
N PHE A 538 -6.82 15.73 17.27
CA PHE A 538 -6.90 15.38 15.86
C PHE A 538 -5.58 15.67 15.14
N ASN A 539 -5.09 14.68 14.41
CA ASN A 539 -3.92 14.84 13.56
C ASN A 539 -4.03 13.93 12.34
N ILE A 540 -4.00 14.53 11.15
CA ILE A 540 -4.14 13.83 9.86
C ILE A 540 -3.10 12.69 9.69
N PHE A 541 -1.94 12.79 10.36
CA PHE A 541 -0.80 11.88 10.29
C PHE A 541 -0.63 10.94 11.48
N THR A 542 -1.43 11.04 12.53
CA THR A 542 -1.33 10.13 13.68
C THR A 542 -2.69 9.66 14.19
N GLN A 543 -3.56 10.58 14.58
CA GLN A 543 -4.91 10.31 15.09
C GLN A 543 -5.96 11.00 14.21
N ASN A 544 -6.13 10.47 13.00
CA ASN A 544 -7.04 11.03 11.99
C ASN A 544 -8.46 10.44 12.07
N CYS A 545 -9.35 10.92 11.21
CA CYS A 545 -10.75 10.46 11.14
C CYS A 545 -10.87 8.96 10.79
N GLU A 546 -9.93 8.39 10.02
CA GLU A 546 -9.91 6.96 9.70
C GLU A 546 -9.63 6.12 10.95
N HIS A 547 -8.74 6.55 11.85
CA HIS A 547 -8.48 5.82 13.10
C HIS A 547 -9.72 5.73 13.96
N ALA A 548 -10.44 6.86 14.13
CA ALA A 548 -11.66 6.91 14.90
C ALA A 548 -12.76 6.04 14.26
N ALA A 549 -13.01 6.19 12.96
CA ALA A 549 -14.02 5.40 12.25
C ALA A 549 -13.67 3.90 12.24
N HIS A 550 -12.40 3.54 12.00
CA HIS A 550 -11.94 2.15 12.03
C HIS A 550 -12.03 1.54 13.43
N TRP A 551 -11.76 2.31 14.49
CA TRP A 551 -11.96 1.87 15.86
C TRP A 551 -13.45 1.67 16.18
N CYS A 552 -14.33 2.59 15.76
CA CYS A 552 -15.77 2.38 15.88
C CYS A 552 -16.18 1.07 15.20
N LYS A 553 -15.62 0.76 14.03
CA LYS A 553 -15.93 -0.46 13.26
C LYS A 553 -15.31 -1.74 13.80
N THR A 554 -14.16 -1.72 14.46
CA THR A 554 -13.37 -2.94 14.72
C THR A 554 -12.76 -3.05 16.12
N GLY A 555 -12.88 -2.00 16.93
CA GLY A 555 -12.16 -1.86 18.21
C GLY A 555 -10.66 -1.60 18.06
N HIS A 556 -10.14 -1.43 16.84
CA HIS A 556 -8.71 -1.19 16.59
C HIS A 556 -8.47 0.17 15.93
N GLN A 557 -7.48 0.91 16.42
CA GLN A 557 -7.08 2.19 15.84
C GLN A 557 -6.06 1.97 14.72
N TRP A 558 -6.54 1.96 13.47
CA TRP A 558 -5.71 1.76 12.28
C TRP A 558 -6.12 2.72 11.17
N SER A 559 -5.14 3.30 10.50
CA SER A 559 -5.35 4.06 9.26
C SER A 559 -4.58 3.42 8.12
N LYS A 560 -5.28 3.05 7.06
CA LYS A 560 -4.67 2.59 5.80
C LYS A 560 -4.11 3.75 5.00
N GLN A 561 -4.69 4.96 5.13
CA GLN A 561 -4.22 6.16 4.46
C GLN A 561 -2.75 6.48 4.77
N ILE A 562 -2.32 6.25 6.01
CA ILE A 562 -0.94 6.52 6.45
C ILE A 562 -0.22 5.28 7.01
N LEU A 563 -0.86 4.10 6.96
CA LEU A 563 -0.34 2.81 7.42
C LEU A 563 0.11 2.79 8.89
N THR A 564 -0.55 3.57 9.74
CA THR A 564 -0.25 3.69 11.16
C THR A 564 -1.22 2.88 12.01
N LYS A 565 -0.68 2.32 13.10
CA LYS A 565 -1.45 1.77 14.21
C LYS A 565 -1.19 2.65 15.43
N VAL A 566 -2.24 3.14 16.07
CA VAL A 566 -2.12 3.91 17.31
C VAL A 566 -2.25 2.95 18.50
N SER A 567 -1.39 3.14 19.50
CA SER A 567 -1.44 2.42 20.77
C SER A 567 -2.44 3.09 21.72
N GLY A 568 -3.36 2.30 22.27
CA GLY A 568 -4.38 2.74 23.21
C GLY A 568 -5.64 1.87 23.10
N ARG A 569 -6.40 1.74 24.19
CA ARG A 569 -7.67 1.00 24.22
C ARG A 569 -8.72 1.68 23.35
N VAL A 570 -8.76 3.01 23.40
CA VAL A 570 -9.74 3.86 22.72
C VAL A 570 -9.08 5.10 22.08
N PRO A 571 -9.69 5.70 21.05
CA PRO A 571 -9.32 7.04 20.59
C PRO A 571 -9.40 8.04 21.73
N PHE A 572 -8.44 8.96 21.80
CA PHE A 572 -8.45 10.07 22.78
C PHE A 572 -8.38 9.61 24.25
N GLU A 573 -7.83 8.42 24.51
CA GLU A 573 -7.71 7.80 25.85
C GLU A 573 -7.11 8.74 26.92
N LYS A 574 -6.28 9.72 26.52
CA LYS A 574 -5.67 10.68 27.45
C LYS A 574 -6.67 11.59 28.17
N HIS A 575 -7.87 11.76 27.61
CA HIS A 575 -8.91 12.63 28.16
C HIS A 575 -10.01 11.84 28.89
N LEU A 576 -9.79 10.55 29.13
CA LEU A 576 -10.80 9.64 29.64
C LEU A 576 -10.41 9.01 30.98
N ALA A 577 -11.39 8.93 31.88
CA ALA A 577 -11.25 8.14 33.08
C ALA A 577 -11.31 6.64 32.72
N LYS A 578 -10.60 5.81 33.50
CA LYS A 578 -10.55 4.37 33.24
C LYS A 578 -11.94 3.73 33.39
N GLU A 579 -12.71 4.26 34.32
CA GLU A 579 -14.06 3.82 34.67
C GLU A 579 -15.03 3.99 33.49
N ASP A 580 -14.90 5.09 32.72
CA ASP A 580 -15.72 5.35 31.54
C ASP A 580 -15.43 4.34 30.41
N ILE A 581 -14.14 3.99 30.24
CA ILE A 581 -13.72 2.99 29.26
C ILE A 581 -14.25 1.60 29.66
N ASP A 582 -14.16 1.26 30.94
CA ASP A 582 -14.64 -0.03 31.45
C ASP A 582 -16.19 -0.12 31.36
N ALA A 583 -16.91 0.99 31.59
CA ALA A 583 -18.36 1.08 31.38
C ALA A 583 -18.76 0.85 29.91
N LEU A 584 -18.04 1.47 28.96
CA LEU A 584 -18.24 1.22 27.53
C LEU A 584 -17.99 -0.24 27.16
N GLU A 585 -16.91 -0.84 27.65
CA GLU A 585 -16.59 -2.23 27.34
C GLU A 585 -17.67 -3.19 27.86
N ASN A 586 -18.25 -2.91 29.03
CA ASN A 586 -19.40 -3.63 29.56
C ASN A 586 -20.63 -3.50 28.66
N GLU A 587 -21.02 -2.27 28.26
CA GLU A 587 -22.14 -2.05 27.32
C GLU A 587 -21.93 -2.81 26.00
N ILE A 588 -20.69 -2.80 25.46
CA ILE A 588 -20.34 -3.53 24.24
C ILE A 588 -20.50 -5.04 24.45
N GLU A 589 -20.05 -5.60 25.57
CA GLU A 589 -20.18 -7.03 25.83
C GLU A 589 -21.62 -7.48 26.07
N GLU A 590 -22.49 -6.63 26.61
CA GLU A 590 -23.93 -6.87 26.70
C GLU A 590 -24.57 -6.97 25.31
N ILE A 591 -24.30 -6.00 24.42
CA ILE A 591 -24.79 -6.00 23.03
C ILE A 591 -24.30 -7.26 22.29
N LYS A 592 -23.01 -7.58 22.44
CA LYS A 592 -22.44 -8.81 21.86
C LYS A 592 -23.07 -10.06 22.45
N GLY A 593 -23.39 -10.06 23.75
CA GLY A 593 -24.10 -11.13 24.46
C GLY A 593 -25.43 -11.48 23.81
N ILE A 594 -26.25 -10.46 23.54
CA ILE A 594 -27.54 -10.61 22.86
C ILE A 594 -27.36 -11.20 21.46
N SER A 595 -26.40 -10.69 20.69
CA SER A 595 -26.11 -11.24 19.36
C SER A 595 -25.63 -12.69 19.40
N ARG A 596 -24.80 -13.06 20.40
CA ARG A 596 -24.36 -14.45 20.60
C ARG A 596 -25.57 -15.37 20.80
N THR A 597 -26.61 -14.92 21.48
CA THR A 597 -27.87 -15.67 21.65
C THR A 597 -28.57 -15.91 20.31
N VAL A 598 -28.73 -14.89 19.46
CA VAL A 598 -29.33 -15.05 18.12
C VAL A 598 -28.53 -16.03 17.27
N VAL A 599 -27.20 -15.88 17.23
CA VAL A 599 -26.32 -16.77 16.47
C VAL A 599 -26.36 -18.20 17.00
N ASN A 600 -26.41 -18.40 18.32
CA ASN A 600 -26.57 -19.72 18.94
C ASN A 600 -27.89 -20.39 18.54
N ASN A 601 -28.98 -19.63 18.46
CA ASN A 601 -30.27 -20.16 18.02
C ASN A 601 -30.23 -20.60 16.55
N VAL A 602 -29.55 -19.85 15.68
CA VAL A 602 -29.32 -20.28 14.28
C VAL A 602 -28.51 -21.58 14.24
N LEU A 603 -27.46 -21.70 15.05
CA LEU A 603 -26.63 -22.91 15.08
C LEU A 603 -27.40 -24.16 15.53
N ARG A 604 -28.38 -24.01 16.42
CA ARG A 604 -29.27 -25.11 16.84
C ARG A 604 -30.13 -25.64 15.68
N LEU A 605 -30.32 -24.86 14.61
CA LEU A 605 -31.01 -25.28 13.40
C LEU A 605 -30.12 -26.03 12.40
N SER A 606 -28.81 -26.17 12.66
CA SER A 606 -27.91 -26.90 11.78
C SER A 606 -28.38 -28.35 11.62
N GLY A 607 -28.48 -28.81 10.37
CA GLY A 607 -29.02 -30.13 10.00
C GLY A 607 -30.53 -30.19 9.84
N SER A 608 -31.28 -29.19 10.33
CA SER A 608 -32.75 -29.16 10.23
C SER A 608 -33.22 -28.67 8.86
N LYS A 609 -34.44 -29.07 8.47
CA LYS A 609 -35.15 -28.50 7.31
C LYS A 609 -35.79 -27.17 7.71
N VAL A 610 -35.45 -26.12 6.96
CA VAL A 610 -35.95 -24.77 7.17
C VAL A 610 -36.53 -24.19 5.89
N TYR A 611 -37.58 -23.39 6.04
CA TYR A 611 -38.02 -22.44 5.04
C TYR A 611 -37.30 -21.11 5.25
N LEU A 612 -36.93 -20.45 4.16
CA LEU A 612 -36.30 -19.13 4.20
C LEU A 612 -37.37 -18.07 3.98
N ARG A 613 -37.75 -17.37 5.05
CA ARG A 613 -38.70 -16.25 4.97
C ARG A 613 -37.94 -14.96 4.67
N VAL A 614 -38.38 -14.23 3.67
CA VAL A 614 -37.77 -13.00 3.15
C VAL A 614 -38.70 -11.83 3.45
N CYS A 615 -38.18 -10.77 4.07
CA CYS A 615 -38.92 -9.55 4.40
C CYS A 615 -40.24 -9.78 5.17
N GLY A 616 -40.35 -10.88 5.92
CA GLY A 616 -41.44 -11.16 6.86
C GLY A 616 -42.66 -11.89 6.28
N ASN A 617 -42.96 -11.79 4.98
CA ASN A 617 -44.18 -12.36 4.37
C ASN A 617 -43.96 -13.09 3.04
N MET A 618 -42.71 -13.28 2.61
CA MET A 618 -42.38 -14.04 1.40
C MET A 618 -41.47 -15.20 1.74
N TYR A 619 -41.44 -16.25 0.93
CA TYR A 619 -40.63 -17.44 1.11
C TYR A 619 -39.83 -17.76 -0.14
N VAL A 620 -38.63 -18.27 0.04
CA VAL A 620 -37.80 -18.73 -1.07
C VAL A 620 -38.40 -19.98 -1.72
N ARG A 621 -38.44 -20.00 -3.05
CA ARG A 621 -38.88 -21.11 -3.89
C ARG A 621 -37.88 -21.40 -5.02
N ILE A 622 -37.62 -22.68 -5.26
CA ILE A 622 -36.97 -23.16 -6.48
C ILE A 622 -38.01 -23.18 -7.60
N MET A 623 -37.69 -22.55 -8.73
CA MET A 623 -38.56 -22.49 -9.91
C MET A 623 -38.66 -23.85 -10.61
N ASP A 624 -39.63 -24.01 -11.50
CA ASP A 624 -39.96 -25.30 -12.12
C ASP A 624 -38.83 -25.86 -13.01
N ASP A 625 -37.86 -25.02 -13.41
CA ASP A 625 -36.63 -25.47 -14.09
C ASP A 625 -35.58 -26.11 -13.15
N GLY A 626 -35.84 -26.14 -11.84
CA GLY A 626 -34.99 -26.73 -10.81
C GLY A 626 -33.65 -26.01 -10.60
N LEU A 627 -33.44 -24.86 -11.22
CA LEU A 627 -32.18 -24.11 -11.24
C LEU A 627 -32.32 -22.70 -10.67
N HIS A 628 -33.38 -21.97 -11.02
CA HIS A 628 -33.56 -20.60 -10.57
C HIS A 628 -34.27 -20.54 -9.21
N VAL A 629 -33.96 -19.48 -8.46
CA VAL A 629 -34.53 -19.23 -7.14
C VAL A 629 -35.28 -17.90 -7.16
N ASN A 630 -36.53 -17.90 -6.72
CA ASN A 630 -37.38 -16.73 -6.60
C ASN A 630 -38.06 -16.70 -5.23
N VAL A 631 -38.89 -15.71 -4.94
CA VAL A 631 -39.72 -15.65 -3.75
C VAL A 631 -41.21 -15.83 -4.09
N VAL A 632 -41.97 -16.36 -3.14
CA VAL A 632 -43.43 -16.51 -3.20
C VAL A 632 -44.07 -15.94 -1.94
N PRO A 633 -45.27 -15.32 -2.00
CA PRO A 633 -45.97 -14.85 -0.81
C PRO A 633 -46.29 -15.99 0.16
N GLN A 634 -46.38 -15.71 1.46
CA GLN A 634 -46.63 -16.66 2.54
C GLN A 634 -47.91 -17.50 2.39
N GLY A 635 -48.89 -17.05 1.60
CA GLY A 635 -50.17 -17.74 1.38
C GLY A 635 -51.00 -17.92 2.66
N GLU A 636 -52.29 -18.22 2.53
CA GLU A 636 -53.14 -18.56 3.70
C GLU A 636 -52.95 -20.00 4.18
N ASN A 637 -52.56 -20.91 3.27
CA ASN A 637 -52.29 -22.31 3.59
C ASN A 637 -50.79 -22.64 3.36
N PRO A 638 -50.04 -23.02 4.43
CA PRO A 638 -48.62 -23.35 4.34
C PRO A 638 -48.27 -24.51 3.39
N ASP A 639 -49.24 -25.40 3.12
CA ASP A 639 -49.07 -26.58 2.28
C ASP A 639 -49.29 -26.30 0.79
N THR A 640 -50.04 -25.24 0.45
CA THR A 640 -50.27 -24.83 -0.95
C THR A 640 -49.28 -23.76 -1.43
N CYS A 641 -48.49 -23.19 -0.53
CA CYS A 641 -47.63 -22.03 -0.75
C CYS A 641 -46.43 -22.28 -1.71
N LYS A 642 -46.22 -23.49 -2.24
CA LYS A 642 -45.09 -23.88 -3.13
C LYS A 642 -43.69 -23.45 -2.64
N ARG A 643 -43.53 -23.14 -1.35
CA ARG A 643 -42.27 -22.76 -0.70
C ARG A 643 -41.29 -23.94 -0.68
N THR A 644 -39.99 -23.68 -0.77
CA THR A 644 -38.97 -24.73 -0.79
C THR A 644 -38.32 -24.90 0.58
N ALA A 645 -38.25 -26.14 1.05
CA ALA A 645 -37.50 -26.51 2.25
C ALA A 645 -36.03 -26.76 1.92
N PHE A 646 -35.12 -26.22 2.73
CA PHE A 646 -33.69 -26.44 2.60
C PHE A 646 -33.15 -27.07 3.88
N ARG A 647 -32.26 -28.05 3.76
CA ARG A 647 -31.42 -28.50 4.87
C ARG A 647 -30.37 -27.42 5.13
N LEU A 648 -30.42 -26.82 6.31
CA LEU A 648 -29.46 -25.80 6.74
C LEU A 648 -28.17 -26.47 7.20
N GLU A 649 -27.03 -26.03 6.69
CA GLU A 649 -25.72 -26.48 7.17
C GLU A 649 -24.96 -25.29 7.76
N CYS A 650 -24.57 -25.35 9.03
CA CYS A 650 -23.75 -24.33 9.68
C CYS A 650 -22.34 -24.86 9.97
N TYR A 651 -21.30 -24.06 9.72
CA TYR A 651 -19.90 -24.55 9.78
C TYR A 651 -18.95 -23.72 10.65
N SER A 652 -19.26 -22.44 10.87
CA SER A 652 -18.36 -21.53 11.56
C SER A 652 -19.19 -20.41 12.18
N LYS A 653 -18.82 -20.06 13.41
CA LYS A 653 -19.53 -19.09 14.25
C LYS A 653 -18.60 -17.93 14.58
N GLU A 654 -19.16 -16.73 14.52
CA GLU A 654 -18.67 -15.53 15.21
C GLU A 654 -19.78 -14.98 16.10
N TYR A 655 -19.49 -13.94 16.90
CA TYR A 655 -20.51 -13.43 17.81
C TYR A 655 -21.68 -12.74 17.07
N ASN A 656 -21.43 -12.19 15.88
CA ASN A 656 -22.36 -11.41 15.07
C ASN A 656 -22.78 -12.08 13.74
N CYS A 657 -22.16 -13.20 13.37
CA CYS A 657 -22.53 -13.92 12.16
C CYS A 657 -22.25 -15.42 12.25
N VAL A 658 -22.86 -16.17 11.34
CA VAL A 658 -22.62 -17.60 11.18
C VAL A 658 -22.52 -17.94 9.69
N LYS A 659 -21.60 -18.83 9.34
CA LYS A 659 -21.46 -19.30 7.96
C LYS A 659 -22.43 -20.44 7.71
N VAL A 660 -23.28 -20.27 6.70
CA VAL A 660 -24.36 -21.20 6.36
C VAL A 660 -24.30 -21.67 4.91
N ALA A 661 -24.89 -22.82 4.63
CA ALA A 661 -25.26 -23.28 3.30
C ALA A 661 -26.68 -23.85 3.30
N PHE A 662 -27.33 -23.78 2.15
CA PHE A 662 -28.70 -24.26 1.96
C PHE A 662 -28.68 -25.38 0.93
N PHE A 663 -28.93 -26.59 1.40
CA PHE A 663 -28.95 -27.80 0.58
C PHE A 663 -30.39 -28.23 0.30
N HIS A 664 -30.70 -28.49 -0.97
CA HIS A 664 -31.99 -29.04 -1.36
C HIS A 664 -31.85 -30.55 -1.58
N GLU A 665 -32.49 -31.35 -0.73
CA GLU A 665 -32.32 -32.80 -0.71
C GLU A 665 -32.84 -33.47 -1.99
N GLU A 666 -34.01 -33.07 -2.47
CA GLU A 666 -34.66 -33.71 -3.63
C GLU A 666 -33.84 -33.54 -4.92
N SER A 667 -33.17 -32.39 -5.08
CA SER A 667 -32.36 -32.13 -6.28
C SER A 667 -30.87 -32.43 -6.10
N GLY A 668 -30.41 -32.65 -4.87
CA GLY A 668 -29.00 -32.83 -4.53
C GLY A 668 -28.14 -31.59 -4.85
N ARG A 669 -28.72 -30.38 -4.75
CA ARG A 669 -28.07 -29.12 -5.13
C ARG A 669 -27.99 -28.14 -3.96
N TYR A 670 -26.99 -27.27 -3.99
CA TYR A 670 -26.83 -26.16 -3.07
C TYR A 670 -27.23 -24.83 -3.71
N MET A 671 -27.78 -23.93 -2.90
CA MET A 671 -28.04 -22.54 -3.29
C MET A 671 -26.74 -21.72 -3.30
N PHE A 672 -26.49 -20.98 -4.38
CA PHE A 672 -25.31 -20.12 -4.53
C PHE A 672 -25.63 -18.86 -5.34
N SER A 673 -24.79 -17.84 -5.22
CA SER A 673 -24.86 -16.59 -6.00
C SER A 673 -23.83 -16.57 -7.15
N ARG A 674 -24.25 -16.16 -8.36
CA ARG A 674 -23.42 -16.10 -9.59
C ARG A 674 -22.38 -14.96 -9.56
N SER A 675 -21.29 -15.17 -10.31
CA SER A 675 -20.15 -14.24 -10.45
C SER A 675 -20.50 -12.89 -11.08
N THR A 676 -19.88 -11.81 -10.61
CA THR A 676 -19.96 -10.44 -11.14
C THR A 676 -19.56 -10.28 -12.62
N PHE A 677 -18.83 -11.24 -13.19
CA PHE A 677 -18.49 -11.27 -14.63
C PHE A 677 -19.61 -11.82 -15.51
N SER A 678 -20.70 -12.30 -14.91
CA SER A 678 -21.93 -12.71 -15.58
C SER A 678 -22.87 -11.51 -15.68
N CYS A 679 -23.54 -11.33 -16.83
CA CYS A 679 -24.63 -10.36 -17.01
C CYS A 679 -25.87 -10.64 -16.12
N PHE A 680 -25.87 -11.75 -15.38
CA PHE A 680 -26.94 -12.18 -14.47
C PHE A 680 -26.39 -12.36 -13.05
N ARG A 681 -27.03 -11.69 -12.10
CA ARG A 681 -26.65 -11.48 -10.69
C ARG A 681 -27.59 -12.21 -9.70
N ASP A 682 -28.22 -13.27 -10.18
CA ASP A 682 -29.30 -14.02 -9.52
C ASP A 682 -28.79 -15.17 -8.63
N LEU A 683 -29.68 -15.66 -7.75
CA LEU A 683 -29.47 -16.88 -6.97
C LEU A 683 -29.88 -18.13 -7.76
N ARG A 684 -29.08 -19.20 -7.65
CA ARG A 684 -29.31 -20.47 -8.37
C ARG A 684 -28.95 -21.70 -7.55
N MET A 685 -29.42 -22.85 -8.03
CA MET A 685 -29.11 -24.18 -7.49
C MET A 685 -28.02 -24.88 -8.31
N LYS A 686 -27.01 -25.47 -7.65
CA LYS A 686 -25.90 -26.20 -8.33
C LYS A 686 -25.39 -27.39 -7.52
N LYS A 687 -24.91 -28.44 -8.20
CA LYS A 687 -24.24 -29.59 -7.58
C LYS A 687 -22.84 -29.22 -7.07
N ALA A 688 -22.45 -29.75 -5.92
CA ALA A 688 -21.13 -29.52 -5.34
C ALA A 688 -20.02 -29.93 -6.32
N ASN A 689 -18.98 -29.10 -6.47
CA ASN A 689 -17.85 -29.38 -7.36
C ASN A 689 -16.59 -29.67 -6.52
N CYS A 690 -16.12 -30.92 -6.56
CA CYS A 690 -15.02 -31.43 -5.75
C CYS A 690 -13.63 -30.93 -6.16
N LEU A 691 -13.45 -30.48 -7.42
CA LEU A 691 -12.13 -30.12 -7.98
C LEU A 691 -11.57 -28.76 -7.52
N ARG A 692 -12.36 -27.89 -6.88
CA ARG A 692 -11.93 -26.53 -6.50
C ARG A 692 -11.59 -26.32 -5.02
N GLY A 693 -11.48 -27.38 -4.21
CA GLY A 693 -10.95 -27.34 -2.84
C GLY A 693 -11.78 -26.55 -1.79
N THR A 694 -12.72 -25.71 -2.20
CA THR A 694 -13.77 -25.13 -1.37
C THR A 694 -15.04 -24.99 -2.21
N SER A 695 -16.17 -25.53 -1.73
CA SER A 695 -17.45 -25.37 -2.42
C SER A 695 -17.85 -23.90 -2.30
N GLY A 696 -17.73 -23.15 -3.39
CA GLY A 696 -18.24 -21.79 -3.52
C GLY A 696 -19.77 -21.78 -3.50
N MET A 697 -20.38 -22.22 -2.40
CA MET A 697 -21.82 -22.46 -2.20
C MET A 697 -22.21 -22.08 -0.77
N ARG A 698 -21.63 -20.99 -0.26
CA ARG A 698 -21.66 -20.67 1.16
C ARG A 698 -21.94 -19.19 1.38
N TRP A 699 -22.60 -18.92 2.50
CA TRP A 699 -23.14 -17.63 2.87
C TRP A 699 -22.66 -17.24 4.26
N GLU A 700 -22.64 -15.96 4.54
CA GLU A 700 -22.49 -15.40 5.89
C GLU A 700 -23.84 -14.80 6.30
N TYR A 701 -24.42 -15.32 7.36
CA TYR A 701 -25.69 -14.87 7.91
C TYR A 701 -25.44 -14.05 9.17
N SER A 702 -25.83 -12.78 9.16
CA SER A 702 -25.68 -11.88 10.31
C SER A 702 -26.79 -12.07 11.35
N SER A 703 -26.54 -11.75 12.62
CA SER A 703 -27.56 -11.79 13.67
C SER A 703 -28.72 -10.82 13.42
N GLY A 704 -28.52 -9.79 12.60
CA GLY A 704 -29.58 -8.89 12.11
C GLY A 704 -30.37 -9.42 10.92
N GLY A 705 -30.19 -10.68 10.52
CA GLY A 705 -30.98 -11.34 9.47
C GLY A 705 -30.50 -11.12 8.03
N HIS A 706 -29.40 -10.42 7.79
CA HIS A 706 -28.88 -10.23 6.42
C HIS A 706 -28.04 -11.43 5.99
N LEU A 707 -28.16 -11.80 4.71
CA LEU A 707 -27.37 -12.84 4.06
C LEU A 707 -26.33 -12.23 3.10
N SER A 708 -25.07 -12.64 3.23
CA SER A 708 -23.95 -12.17 2.40
C SER A 708 -23.27 -13.32 1.66
N SER A 709 -23.03 -13.15 0.36
CA SER A 709 -22.41 -14.16 -0.50
C SER A 709 -20.90 -14.19 -0.33
N MET A 710 -20.33 -15.28 0.19
CA MET A 710 -18.87 -15.40 0.31
C MET A 710 -18.14 -15.53 -1.03
N ASN A 711 -18.87 -15.82 -2.12
CA ASN A 711 -18.31 -15.89 -3.47
C ASN A 711 -18.25 -14.53 -4.17
N GLN A 712 -19.17 -13.62 -3.83
CA GLN A 712 -19.29 -12.31 -4.45
C GLN A 712 -18.80 -11.22 -3.50
N HIS A 713 -17.60 -11.37 -2.96
CA HIS A 713 -16.99 -10.36 -2.08
C HIS A 713 -17.87 -9.97 -0.88
N ARG A 714 -18.67 -10.90 -0.35
CA ARG A 714 -19.57 -10.70 0.81
C ARG A 714 -20.67 -9.66 0.58
N ARG A 715 -21.06 -9.44 -0.68
CA ARG A 715 -22.24 -8.64 -1.02
C ARG A 715 -23.49 -9.22 -0.39
N TYR A 716 -24.37 -8.33 0.07
CA TYR A 716 -25.66 -8.68 0.63
C TYR A 716 -26.60 -9.23 -0.46
N ILE A 717 -27.63 -9.94 -0.06
CA ILE A 717 -28.72 -10.34 -0.95
C ILE A 717 -29.92 -9.43 -0.73
N GLY A 718 -30.38 -8.81 -1.81
CA GLY A 718 -31.61 -8.02 -1.88
C GLY A 718 -32.63 -8.66 -2.81
N MET A 719 -33.83 -8.09 -2.82
CA MET A 719 -34.95 -8.50 -3.66
C MET A 719 -35.28 -7.40 -4.66
N ARG A 720 -35.45 -7.75 -5.92
CA ARG A 720 -35.93 -6.86 -6.98
C ARG A 720 -37.46 -6.81 -7.00
N ASP A 721 -38.00 -5.84 -7.73
CA ASP A 721 -39.44 -5.67 -7.94
C ASP A 721 -40.12 -6.88 -8.60
N ASP A 722 -39.36 -7.67 -9.38
CA ASP A 722 -39.80 -8.91 -10.02
C ASP A 722 -39.71 -10.15 -9.10
N GLY A 723 -39.38 -9.96 -7.82
CA GLY A 723 -39.19 -11.02 -6.81
C GLY A 723 -37.81 -11.68 -6.84
N LEU A 724 -36.99 -11.42 -7.87
CA LEU A 724 -35.71 -12.08 -8.03
C LEU A 724 -34.71 -11.65 -6.94
N LEU A 725 -34.08 -12.64 -6.30
CA LEU A 725 -33.02 -12.39 -5.32
C LEU A 725 -31.68 -12.14 -6.04
N VAL A 726 -31.02 -11.03 -5.69
CA VAL A 726 -29.79 -10.56 -6.36
C VAL A 726 -28.76 -10.01 -5.38
N ASP A 727 -27.49 -9.94 -5.81
CA ASP A 727 -26.44 -9.30 -5.01
C ASP A 727 -26.53 -7.77 -5.00
N VAL A 728 -26.58 -7.19 -3.80
CA VAL A 728 -26.64 -5.74 -3.56
C VAL A 728 -25.41 -5.26 -2.78
N GLY A 729 -25.08 -3.98 -2.94
CA GLY A 729 -23.85 -3.40 -2.38
C GLY A 729 -24.02 -2.82 -0.98
N LEU A 730 -25.21 -2.31 -0.69
CA LEU A 730 -25.51 -1.52 0.50
C LEU A 730 -26.49 -2.28 1.39
N ARG A 731 -26.34 -2.11 2.70
CA ARG A 731 -27.21 -2.78 3.68
C ARG A 731 -28.66 -2.30 3.58
N GLY A 732 -28.90 -1.06 3.16
CA GLY A 732 -30.25 -0.55 2.96
C GLY A 732 -31.02 -1.21 1.83
N ASP A 733 -30.33 -1.79 0.85
CA ASP A 733 -30.92 -2.50 -0.28
C ASP A 733 -31.06 -4.02 -0.01
N ALA A 734 -30.56 -4.48 1.15
CA ALA A 734 -30.53 -5.89 1.51
C ALA A 734 -31.86 -6.36 2.09
N SER A 735 -32.23 -7.60 1.79
CA SER A 735 -33.39 -8.26 2.35
C SER A 735 -33.05 -8.94 3.68
N TYR A 736 -34.04 -9.01 4.55
CA TYR A 736 -33.98 -9.78 5.79
C TYR A 736 -34.43 -11.21 5.55
N PHE A 737 -33.66 -12.16 6.06
CA PHE A 737 -33.91 -13.59 5.99
C PHE A 737 -34.13 -14.16 7.38
N GLU A 738 -35.17 -14.96 7.53
CA GLU A 738 -35.49 -15.69 8.75
C GLU A 738 -35.58 -17.18 8.44
N PHE A 739 -35.06 -17.99 9.35
CA PHE A 739 -35.07 -19.45 9.20
C PHE A 739 -36.25 -20.01 10.00
N VAL A 740 -37.25 -20.50 9.28
CA VAL A 740 -38.47 -21.06 9.85
C VAL A 740 -38.37 -22.60 9.79
N PRO A 741 -38.28 -23.31 10.93
CA PRO A 741 -38.25 -24.77 10.94
C PRO A 741 -39.49 -25.37 10.25
N CYS A 742 -39.32 -26.48 9.52
CA CYS A 742 -40.44 -27.15 8.85
C CYS A 742 -41.32 -27.97 9.81
N VAL A 743 -40.86 -28.25 11.04
CA VAL A 743 -41.61 -29.03 12.03
C VAL A 743 -42.50 -28.09 12.85
N SER A 744 -43.81 -28.37 12.90
CA SER A 744 -44.77 -27.61 13.70
C SER A 744 -44.61 -27.92 15.19
N PRO A 745 -44.75 -26.94 16.10
CA PRO A 745 -44.81 -27.23 17.54
C PRO A 745 -45.98 -28.16 17.94
N SER A 746 -47.00 -28.31 17.08
CA SER A 746 -48.18 -29.15 17.33
C SER A 746 -48.02 -30.65 17.01
N SER A 747 -46.86 -31.10 16.48
CA SER A 747 -46.64 -32.51 16.07
C SER A 747 -45.65 -33.27 16.97
N ILE A 748 -45.40 -32.78 18.19
CA ILE A 748 -44.51 -33.47 19.16
C ILE A 748 -45.30 -34.59 19.84
N ASP A 749 -45.19 -35.79 19.29
CA ASP A 749 -45.64 -37.01 19.96
C ASP A 749 -44.65 -37.35 21.11
N THR A 750 -45.17 -37.65 22.29
CA THR A 750 -44.46 -37.64 23.60
C THR A 750 -43.43 -38.77 23.78
N ARG A 751 -42.97 -39.41 22.71
CA ARG A 751 -42.07 -40.59 22.76
C ARG A 751 -40.74 -40.44 22.02
N GLN A 752 -40.48 -39.33 21.32
CA GLN A 752 -39.13 -39.02 20.81
C GLN A 752 -38.83 -37.54 20.98
N SER A 753 -37.85 -37.23 21.83
CA SER A 753 -37.43 -35.88 22.20
C SER A 753 -36.67 -35.16 21.06
N ALA A 754 -37.33 -34.85 19.95
CA ALA A 754 -36.82 -33.84 19.03
C ALA A 754 -37.22 -32.47 19.60
N SER A 755 -36.29 -31.76 20.24
CA SER A 755 -36.55 -30.44 20.81
C SER A 755 -36.93 -29.47 19.70
N TYR A 756 -38.15 -28.94 19.74
CA TYR A 756 -38.56 -27.86 18.85
C TYR A 756 -37.64 -26.66 19.07
N VAL A 757 -36.99 -26.21 17.99
CA VAL A 757 -36.10 -25.05 18.02
C VAL A 757 -36.87 -23.87 17.44
N SER A 758 -37.24 -22.91 18.29
CA SER A 758 -37.92 -21.69 17.85
C SER A 758 -37.09 -20.90 16.82
N PRO A 759 -37.73 -20.21 15.86
CA PRO A 759 -37.02 -19.33 14.92
C PRO A 759 -36.13 -18.31 15.65
N PRO A 760 -34.93 -17.99 15.14
CA PRO A 760 -34.08 -16.97 15.70
C PRO A 760 -34.74 -15.59 15.62
N ASP A 761 -34.82 -14.88 16.73
CA ASP A 761 -35.32 -13.51 16.75
C ASP A 761 -34.25 -12.52 16.30
N ILE A 762 -34.27 -12.20 15.00
CA ILE A 762 -33.34 -11.25 14.36
C ILE A 762 -33.58 -9.80 14.77
N THR A 763 -34.68 -9.50 15.49
CA THR A 763 -34.99 -8.15 15.97
C THR A 763 -34.47 -7.90 17.38
N LEU A 764 -34.06 -8.94 18.10
CA LEU A 764 -33.68 -8.87 19.51
C LEU A 764 -32.60 -7.82 19.77
N THR A 765 -31.51 -7.84 18.99
CA THR A 765 -30.40 -6.89 19.13
C THR A 765 -30.84 -5.43 18.93
N LYS A 766 -31.70 -5.17 17.92
CA LYS A 766 -32.24 -3.83 17.64
C LYS A 766 -33.20 -3.35 18.74
N ARG A 767 -33.98 -4.27 19.33
CA ARG A 767 -34.91 -3.95 20.42
C ARG A 767 -34.18 -3.66 21.73
N SER A 768 -33.11 -4.41 22.01
CA SER A 768 -32.28 -4.22 23.20
C SER A 768 -31.43 -2.95 23.13
N TYR A 769 -30.91 -2.59 21.94
CA TYR A 769 -30.18 -1.34 21.73
C TYR A 769 -31.05 -0.32 20.99
N ASN A 770 -31.86 0.43 21.73
CA ASN A 770 -32.79 1.41 21.16
C ASN A 770 -32.08 2.69 20.69
N HIS A 771 -31.36 2.60 19.58
CA HIS A 771 -30.65 3.73 18.98
C HIS A 771 -31.58 4.89 18.62
N ALA A 772 -32.84 4.63 18.25
CA ALA A 772 -33.79 5.69 17.93
C ALA A 772 -34.09 6.60 19.14
N LYS A 773 -34.13 6.03 20.35
CA LYS A 773 -34.23 6.79 21.59
C LYS A 773 -32.97 7.64 21.80
N THR A 774 -31.79 7.04 21.64
CA THR A 774 -30.49 7.75 21.74
C THR A 774 -30.42 8.92 20.76
N VAL A 775 -30.82 8.74 19.50
CA VAL A 775 -30.81 9.82 18.49
C VAL A 775 -31.70 10.99 18.92
N ARG A 776 -32.87 10.73 19.50
CA ARG A 776 -33.77 11.78 20.00
C ARG A 776 -33.13 12.55 21.17
N GLU A 777 -32.56 11.83 22.14
CA GLU A 777 -31.90 12.40 23.32
C GLU A 777 -30.64 13.21 22.95
N THR A 778 -29.82 12.70 22.02
CA THR A 778 -28.63 13.42 21.54
C THR A 778 -29.01 14.63 20.71
N ARG A 779 -30.08 14.57 19.90
CA ARG A 779 -30.58 15.73 19.14
C ARG A 779 -31.07 16.84 20.08
N SER A 780 -31.68 16.51 21.22
CA SER A 780 -32.04 17.52 22.23
C SER A 780 -30.81 18.17 22.86
N GLN A 781 -29.75 17.41 23.15
CA GLN A 781 -28.54 17.96 23.76
C GLN A 781 -27.71 18.81 22.78
N SER A 782 -27.49 18.34 21.54
CA SER A 782 -26.70 19.10 20.55
C SER A 782 -27.36 20.41 20.13
N MET A 783 -28.70 20.48 20.18
CA MET A 783 -29.44 21.72 19.93
C MET A 783 -29.22 22.73 21.07
N ILE A 784 -29.16 22.26 22.32
CA ILE A 784 -28.86 23.10 23.49
C ILE A 784 -27.42 23.63 23.39
N ASP A 785 -26.43 22.77 23.12
CA ASP A 785 -25.02 23.16 23.03
C ASP A 785 -24.77 24.15 21.86
N PHE A 786 -25.46 23.98 20.73
CA PHE A 786 -25.38 24.90 19.58
C PHE A 786 -26.07 26.25 19.83
N GLU A 787 -27.17 26.26 20.58
CA GLU A 787 -27.84 27.50 21.02
C GLU A 787 -27.00 28.27 22.04
N GLU A 788 -26.27 27.57 22.93
CA GLU A 788 -25.32 28.17 23.86
C GLU A 788 -24.07 28.72 23.15
N GLU A 789 -23.50 28.00 22.17
CA GLU A 789 -22.39 28.52 21.34
C GLU A 789 -22.79 29.77 20.52
N ARG A 790 -24.01 29.82 19.97
CA ARG A 790 -24.51 31.04 19.29
C ARG A 790 -24.75 32.21 20.24
N ARG A 791 -25.11 31.96 21.51
CA ARG A 791 -25.27 33.01 22.53
C ARG A 791 -23.94 33.56 23.04
N GLY A 792 -22.83 32.86 22.83
CA GLY A 792 -21.48 33.28 23.26
C GLY A 792 -20.70 34.15 22.26
N LEU A 793 -21.22 34.39 21.06
CA LEU A 793 -20.56 35.22 20.03
C LEU A 793 -21.11 36.67 20.09
N PRO A 794 -20.27 37.71 20.21
CA PRO A 794 -20.73 39.09 20.11
C PRO A 794 -21.32 39.35 18.72
N GLU A 795 -22.49 39.98 18.67
CA GLU A 795 -23.11 40.45 17.43
C GLU A 795 -22.14 41.37 16.68
N VAL A 796 -21.68 40.92 15.50
CA VAL A 796 -20.96 41.78 14.57
C VAL A 796 -21.99 42.67 13.89
N THR A 797 -22.09 43.90 14.37
CA THR A 797 -22.85 44.98 13.74
C THR A 797 -22.31 45.23 12.34
N LEU A 798 -23.10 44.88 11.32
CA LEU A 798 -22.86 45.27 9.95
C LEU A 798 -23.07 46.79 9.84
N TYR A 799 -21.99 47.53 9.57
CA TYR A 799 -22.07 48.93 9.18
C TYR A 799 -22.74 49.05 7.80
N GLU A 800 -23.82 49.81 7.74
CA GLU A 800 -24.40 50.31 6.48
C GLU A 800 -23.40 51.24 5.77
N PRO A 801 -23.34 51.22 4.42
CA PRO A 801 -22.56 52.19 3.68
C PRO A 801 -23.33 53.52 3.62
N MET A 802 -22.75 54.57 4.21
CA MET A 802 -23.21 55.95 3.96
C MET A 802 -22.86 56.36 2.52
N GLN A 803 -23.81 57.13 1.95
CA GLN A 803 -23.90 57.67 0.59
C GLN A 803 -22.63 58.29 0.01
#